data_AF-A0A1E7FKK2-F1
#
_entry.id   AF-A0A1E7FKK2-F1
#
_cell.length_a   1.000
_cell.length_b   1.000
_cell.length_c   1.000
_cell.angle_alpha   90.00
_cell.angle_beta   90.00
_cell.angle_gamma   90.00
#
_symmetry.space_group_name_H-M   'P 1'
#
loop_
_entity.id
_entity.type
_entity.pdbx_description
1 polymer ?
#
loop_
_entity_poly.entity_id
_entity_poly.type
_entity_poly.pdbx_seq_one_letter_code
_entity_poly.pdbx_strand_id
1 'polypeptide(L)'
;MTAFYSARYQSTASSAVLEEKPTDPSPSAAAASSTATNNEEGSKLFVPTADRKYEYFTNVEFTKEGVAIIRFDCPNKVNTISFALSDEARQLWKGEIENNSDVKAVVFSSAKPDMFIAGADIFDIKRIENKNDLVGLIEEGVTFFQHMREKKVPLVCAINGPALGGGLEWAMWCDYRVCSDSPKTKLGLPEVKLGLLPGFGGTQNLHELVGLQNAMDMMLTGKDIRPHKAKKMGLVDLVVSSQSVEKDAIQSAVDIINGKLKPKKKAKSLMNRLLEDTSIGQKIIWNQINKMVQKNTNGNYPAPNAIIRCVQHGIANRSTRFENEREEFAKLAATDESEALIGIFDGMTQMKKNPFDNTVAVPVKTVAVMGAGLMGAGIAQITAEKGMSVLLKDRNDAAIERGGSYMRDNWDKKLKRKRMTKFQHNLNSSNVVGLTDDNPNLVEKHFGNTDMIIEAVFEDLDLKRKIVADIEKITPDHCVFATNTSAIPIGAIAEGSKRPENIIGMHYFSPVPSMPLLEIIPHEGTNEATRATAFNVGTKQGKTCIVVKDVPGFYVNRCLGPFLVEVSALIRDGVSLEKLDRSVLDFGMPVGPVTLADEVGIDVTSHVATFLSKADLGVRMDGGDITLMEKMIDKGWLGKKSGQGFYTYSNKKKGKTISPEVQAYVKTFVKQDLNLDKEEIQNRIISRFVNEAAKCLEDEIIDNPVVGDIGLVFGTGFAPFRGGPFRYLDQIGVANYVDMMNSFADKYGGQFEPCQLLKDYAATDKKFYNN
;
A
#
# COMPACT_ATOMS: atom_id res chain seq x y z
N MET A 1 -4.70 -6.06 -1.80
CA MET A 1 -4.13 -4.96 -0.98
C MET A 1 -5.09 -3.78 -0.78
N THR A 2 -5.79 -3.29 -1.82
CA THR A 2 -6.70 -2.13 -1.77
C THR A 2 -8.01 -2.39 -0.98
N ALA A 3 -8.58 -3.60 -1.03
CA ALA A 3 -9.72 -4.02 -0.19
C ALA A 3 -9.41 -4.00 1.33
N PHE A 4 -8.14 -4.23 1.71
CA PHE A 4 -7.68 -4.10 3.10
C PHE A 4 -7.43 -2.64 3.52
N TYR A 5 -7.25 -1.73 2.57
CA TYR A 5 -7.17 -0.30 2.82
C TYR A 5 -8.58 0.34 2.93
N SER A 6 -9.56 -0.08 2.12
CA SER A 6 -10.93 0.46 2.18
C SER A 6 -11.69 0.06 3.45
N ALA A 7 -11.45 -1.14 3.99
CA ALA A 7 -12.07 -1.62 5.23
C ALA A 7 -11.75 -0.76 6.48
N ARG A 8 -10.79 0.18 6.40
CA ARG A 8 -10.43 1.07 7.51
C ARG A 8 -11.41 2.22 7.76
N TYR A 9 -12.37 2.48 6.87
CA TYR A 9 -13.19 3.71 6.91
C TYR A 9 -14.64 3.53 7.41
N GLN A 10 -15.14 2.32 7.69
CA GLN A 10 -16.57 2.08 7.99
C GLN A 10 -16.98 1.91 9.49
N SER A 11 -16.17 2.34 10.46
CA SER A 11 -16.48 2.14 11.91
C SER A 11 -15.68 3.15 12.75
N THR A 12 -16.20 4.03 13.61
CA THR A 12 -17.46 4.21 14.36
C THR A 12 -17.47 5.64 14.96
N ALA A 13 -18.64 6.17 15.32
CA ALA A 13 -18.80 7.34 16.20
C ALA A 13 -19.57 6.93 17.47
N SER A 14 -19.01 7.22 18.65
CA SER A 14 -19.72 7.59 19.88
C SER A 14 -18.68 8.03 20.91
N SER A 15 -18.88 9.21 21.47
CA SER A 15 -18.01 9.93 22.40
C SER A 15 -18.70 10.05 23.76
N ALA A 16 -17.93 9.88 24.84
CA ALA A 16 -18.28 10.35 26.17
C ALA A 16 -17.06 11.06 26.77
N VAL A 17 -17.30 12.28 27.24
CA VAL A 17 -16.36 13.29 27.73
C VAL A 17 -16.11 13.08 29.22
N LEU A 18 -14.87 13.19 29.67
CA LEU A 18 -14.53 13.49 31.07
C LEU A 18 -13.45 14.58 31.08
N GLU A 19 -13.78 15.69 31.76
CA GLU A 19 -12.97 16.88 31.99
C GLU A 19 -11.88 16.60 33.02
N GLU A 20 -10.64 17.05 32.77
CA GLU A 20 -9.69 17.36 33.86
C GLU A 20 -8.88 18.63 33.52
N LYS A 21 -8.80 19.52 34.50
CA LYS A 21 -8.17 20.86 34.49
C LYS A 21 -6.63 20.79 34.61
N PRO A 22 -5.91 21.83 34.17
CA PRO A 22 -4.46 21.81 34.00
C PRO A 22 -3.69 22.26 35.24
N THR A 23 -2.48 21.74 35.41
CA THR A 23 -1.43 22.32 36.26
C THR A 23 -0.18 22.61 35.43
N ASP A 24 0.20 23.89 35.42
CA ASP A 24 1.49 24.44 34.99
C ASP A 24 2.56 24.09 36.05
N PRO A 25 3.87 24.01 35.75
CA PRO A 25 4.62 25.23 35.41
C PRO A 25 5.74 25.08 34.36
N SER A 26 6.13 26.25 33.84
CA SER A 26 7.29 26.57 33.01
C SER A 26 8.57 26.85 33.87
N PRO A 27 9.68 27.41 33.34
CA PRO A 27 10.71 26.70 32.54
C PRO A 27 12.17 27.02 33.01
N SER A 28 13.18 26.29 32.51
CA SER A 28 14.60 26.70 32.49
C SER A 28 15.41 25.64 31.73
N ALA A 29 15.81 25.85 30.47
CA ALA A 29 16.99 26.57 30.00
C ALA A 29 18.34 25.88 30.34
N ALA A 30 19.01 25.32 29.34
CA ALA A 30 20.45 25.49 29.12
C ALA A 30 20.87 24.87 27.78
N ALA A 31 21.53 25.68 26.97
CA ALA A 31 22.11 25.37 25.68
C ALA A 31 23.38 24.51 25.82
N ALA A 32 23.65 23.69 24.82
CA ALA A 32 25.00 23.23 24.52
C ALA A 32 25.16 23.10 23.00
N SER A 33 25.88 24.06 22.43
CA SER A 33 26.45 24.00 21.09
C SER A 33 27.62 23.01 21.07
N SER A 34 27.70 22.13 20.09
CA SER A 34 28.99 21.82 19.46
C SER A 34 28.79 21.26 18.05
N THR A 35 29.46 21.95 17.16
CA THR A 35 29.84 21.65 15.77
C THR A 35 30.14 20.17 15.50
N ALA A 36 29.39 19.55 14.59
CA ALA A 36 29.75 18.30 13.94
C ALA A 36 30.22 18.60 12.50
N THR A 37 31.50 18.35 12.26
CA THR A 37 32.14 18.36 10.96
C THR A 37 31.63 17.21 10.10
N ASN A 38 31.30 17.53 8.85
CA ASN A 38 30.94 16.60 7.79
C ASN A 38 32.04 15.57 7.55
N ASN A 39 31.70 14.28 7.58
CA ASN A 39 32.44 13.24 6.88
C ASN A 39 31.48 12.60 5.87
N GLU A 40 31.64 13.01 4.61
CA GLU A 40 31.20 12.26 3.44
C GLU A 40 32.13 11.06 3.26
N GLU A 41 31.63 9.85 3.47
CA GLU A 41 32.16 8.64 2.82
C GLU A 41 31.07 7.55 2.96
N GLY A 42 30.16 7.53 1.98
CA GLY A 42 28.98 6.66 1.98
C GLY A 42 28.72 6.05 0.61
N SER A 43 29.74 5.45 -0.01
CA SER A 43 29.58 4.60 -1.19
C SER A 43 30.83 3.74 -1.44
N LYS A 44 31.10 2.78 -0.55
CA LYS A 44 31.91 1.61 -0.91
C LYS A 44 31.07 0.36 -0.70
N LEU A 45 30.68 -0.23 -1.82
CA LEU A 45 30.20 -1.60 -1.90
C LEU A 45 31.20 -2.52 -1.21
N PHE A 46 30.64 -3.47 -0.47
CA PHE A 46 31.22 -4.67 0.13
C PHE A 46 32.67 -4.99 -0.28
N VAL A 47 33.59 -4.84 0.67
CA VAL A 47 34.85 -5.59 0.66
C VAL A 47 34.65 -6.74 1.64
N PRO A 48 34.58 -8.02 1.20
CA PRO A 48 34.61 -9.13 2.12
C PRO A 48 35.90 -9.01 2.94
N THR A 49 35.80 -8.90 4.26
CA THR A 49 36.97 -9.10 5.12
C THR A 49 37.43 -10.54 4.94
N ALA A 50 38.74 -10.75 4.81
CA ALA A 50 39.34 -12.04 4.45
C ALA A 50 39.10 -13.20 5.45
N ASP A 51 38.34 -12.97 6.54
CA ASP A 51 38.17 -13.89 7.68
C ASP A 51 36.70 -14.30 7.94
N ARG A 52 35.76 -14.02 7.04
CA ARG A 52 34.33 -14.37 7.22
C ARG A 52 34.05 -15.79 6.71
N LYS A 53 33.55 -16.67 7.60
CA LYS A 53 33.27 -18.10 7.30
C LYS A 53 31.95 -18.32 6.54
N TYR A 54 31.00 -17.40 6.67
CA TYR A 54 29.63 -17.53 6.16
C TYR A 54 29.24 -16.29 5.35
N GLU A 55 28.51 -16.46 4.26
CA GLU A 55 28.05 -15.38 3.39
C GLU A 55 26.83 -14.63 3.97
N TYR A 56 25.88 -15.36 4.57
CA TYR A 56 24.61 -14.85 5.08
C TYR A 56 24.59 -14.66 6.60
N PHE A 57 25.64 -15.11 7.29
CA PHE A 57 25.82 -14.97 8.73
C PHE A 57 27.16 -14.33 9.07
N THR A 58 27.25 -13.64 10.21
CA THR A 58 28.57 -13.35 10.79
C THR A 58 29.17 -14.63 11.38
N ASN A 59 30.47 -14.61 11.69
CA ASN A 59 31.06 -15.69 12.49
C ASN A 59 30.31 -15.81 13.82
N VAL A 60 30.17 -17.06 14.31
CA VAL A 60 29.46 -17.35 15.56
C VAL A 60 30.31 -16.89 16.74
N GLU A 61 29.72 -16.10 17.63
CA GLU A 61 30.36 -15.70 18.89
C GLU A 61 29.87 -16.57 20.04
N PHE A 62 30.77 -16.94 20.94
CA PHE A 62 30.44 -17.72 22.13
C PHE A 62 30.74 -16.91 23.39
N THR A 63 29.75 -16.79 24.29
CA THR A 63 29.96 -16.18 25.60
C THR A 63 30.58 -17.18 26.58
N LYS A 64 31.15 -16.69 27.69
CA LYS A 64 31.73 -17.54 28.74
C LYS A 64 30.69 -18.44 29.43
N GLU A 65 29.43 -18.04 29.39
CA GLU A 65 28.27 -18.75 29.94
C GLU A 65 27.73 -19.83 28.97
N GLY A 66 28.38 -20.04 27.82
CA GLY A 66 27.98 -21.04 26.83
C GLY A 66 26.84 -20.58 25.92
N VAL A 67 26.65 -19.28 25.72
CA VAL A 67 25.66 -18.77 24.76
C VAL A 67 26.31 -18.61 23.39
N ALA A 68 25.79 -19.29 22.36
CA ALA A 68 26.18 -19.08 20.97
C ALA A 68 25.33 -17.96 20.35
N ILE A 69 25.95 -16.98 19.70
CA ILE A 69 25.29 -15.83 19.08
C ILE A 69 25.42 -15.95 17.57
N ILE A 70 24.29 -16.15 16.90
CA ILE A 70 24.17 -16.30 15.44
C ILE A 70 23.51 -15.03 14.90
N ARG A 71 24.23 -14.28 14.07
CA ARG A 71 23.72 -13.02 13.49
C ARG A 71 23.43 -13.17 12.00
N PHE A 72 22.20 -12.88 11.59
CA PHE A 72 21.86 -12.74 10.18
C PHE A 72 22.50 -11.49 9.61
N ASP A 73 23.22 -11.66 8.49
CA ASP A 73 23.83 -10.58 7.73
C ASP A 73 23.92 -10.96 6.26
N CYS A 74 22.77 -10.98 5.58
CA CYS A 74 22.73 -11.23 4.14
C CYS A 74 23.57 -10.20 3.36
N PRO A 75 24.16 -10.55 2.21
CA PRO A 75 24.89 -9.58 1.37
C PRO A 75 24.03 -8.37 0.95
N ASN A 76 22.72 -8.58 0.82
CA ASN A 76 21.75 -7.55 0.46
C ASN A 76 21.50 -6.54 1.60
N LYS A 77 20.85 -5.41 1.27
CA LYS A 77 20.47 -4.37 2.25
C LYS A 77 19.53 -4.87 3.36
N VAL A 78 18.80 -5.95 3.11
CA VAL A 78 17.83 -6.54 4.04
C VAL A 78 18.11 -8.04 4.21
N ASN A 79 17.79 -8.58 5.38
CA ASN A 79 17.84 -10.02 5.60
C ASN A 79 16.58 -10.69 5.06
N THR A 80 16.74 -11.68 4.21
CA THR A 80 15.67 -12.53 3.66
C THR A 80 16.04 -13.99 3.79
N ILE A 81 15.06 -14.86 3.97
CA ILE A 81 15.28 -16.31 3.99
C ILE A 81 15.24 -16.78 2.54
N SER A 82 16.40 -16.80 1.90
CA SER A 82 16.61 -17.45 0.60
C SER A 82 16.91 -18.95 0.78
N PHE A 83 16.87 -19.70 -0.32
CA PHE A 83 17.32 -21.10 -0.31
C PHE A 83 18.80 -21.21 0.08
N ALA A 84 19.63 -20.28 -0.41
CA ALA A 84 21.05 -20.22 -0.07
C ALA A 84 21.30 -19.94 1.42
N LEU A 85 20.58 -18.99 2.03
CA LEU A 85 20.65 -18.75 3.47
C LEU A 85 20.21 -19.99 4.25
N SER A 86 19.14 -20.65 3.80
CA SER A 86 18.61 -21.84 4.47
C SER A 86 19.62 -23.00 4.45
N ASP A 87 20.30 -23.19 3.32
CA ASP A 87 21.36 -24.19 3.22
C ASP A 87 22.55 -23.86 4.12
N GLU A 88 23.04 -22.61 4.08
CA GLU A 88 24.14 -22.17 4.94
C GLU A 88 23.78 -22.25 6.43
N ALA A 89 22.53 -21.97 6.80
CA ALA A 89 22.06 -22.12 8.17
C ALA A 89 22.18 -23.58 8.68
N ARG A 90 21.86 -24.56 7.82
CA ARG A 90 22.06 -25.99 8.13
C ARG A 90 23.53 -26.32 8.30
N GLN A 91 24.39 -25.82 7.41
CA GLN A 91 25.84 -26.03 7.48
C GLN A 91 26.44 -25.41 8.75
N LEU A 92 26.06 -24.17 9.08
CA LEU A 92 26.46 -23.46 10.29
C LEU A 92 26.03 -24.25 11.53
N TRP A 93 24.76 -24.67 11.58
CA TRP A 93 24.23 -25.41 12.72
C TRP A 93 25.00 -26.72 12.94
N LYS A 94 25.19 -27.51 11.88
CA LYS A 94 25.93 -28.78 11.93
C LYS A 94 27.39 -28.59 12.33
N GLY A 95 28.05 -27.55 11.80
CA GLY A 95 29.47 -27.29 11.99
C GLY A 95 29.82 -26.70 13.37
N GLU A 96 28.96 -25.85 13.93
CA GLU A 96 29.30 -25.04 15.11
C GLU A 96 28.47 -25.38 16.35
N ILE A 97 27.25 -25.90 16.17
CA ILE A 97 26.24 -25.96 17.25
C ILE A 97 25.84 -27.40 17.62
N GLU A 98 25.50 -28.23 16.62
CA GLU A 98 24.84 -29.52 16.80
C GLU A 98 25.58 -30.40 17.81
N ASN A 99 26.87 -30.63 17.57
CA ASN A 99 27.72 -31.50 18.39
C ASN A 99 28.57 -30.76 19.43
N ASN A 100 28.43 -29.43 19.53
CA ASN A 100 29.19 -28.64 20.50
C ASN A 100 28.54 -28.71 21.89
N SER A 101 29.21 -29.38 22.84
CA SER A 101 28.70 -29.55 24.22
C SER A 101 28.77 -28.29 25.07
N ASP A 102 29.58 -27.31 24.68
CA ASP A 102 29.77 -26.06 25.41
C ASP A 102 28.63 -25.08 25.17
N VAL A 103 27.87 -25.28 24.09
CA VAL A 103 26.65 -24.51 23.80
C VAL A 103 25.54 -24.92 24.78
N LYS A 104 25.16 -23.99 25.63
CA LYS A 104 24.08 -24.09 26.63
C LYS A 104 22.84 -23.29 26.26
N ALA A 105 22.93 -22.33 25.33
CA ALA A 105 21.82 -21.64 24.70
C ALA A 105 22.25 -21.04 23.35
N VAL A 106 21.29 -20.70 22.50
CA VAL A 106 21.53 -20.03 21.21
C VAL A 106 20.71 -18.75 21.13
N VAL A 107 21.35 -17.64 20.73
CA VAL A 107 20.71 -16.36 20.45
C VAL A 107 20.79 -16.09 18.94
N PHE A 108 19.63 -15.90 18.32
CA PHE A 108 19.52 -15.41 16.94
C PHE A 108 19.30 -13.90 16.95
N SER A 109 20.19 -13.15 16.33
CA SER A 109 20.09 -11.70 16.18
C SER A 109 20.37 -11.26 14.73
N SER A 110 20.34 -9.96 14.46
CA SER A 110 20.67 -9.41 13.16
C SER A 110 21.82 -8.42 13.30
N ALA A 111 22.82 -8.54 12.43
CA ALA A 111 23.89 -7.55 12.34
C ALA A 111 23.44 -6.27 11.59
N LYS A 112 22.30 -6.32 10.90
CA LYS A 112 21.77 -5.17 10.17
C LYS A 112 21.01 -4.22 11.10
N PRO A 113 21.22 -2.90 10.98
CA PRO A 113 20.53 -1.92 11.80
C PRO A 113 19.03 -1.89 11.48
N ASP A 114 18.19 -1.78 12.52
CA ASP A 114 16.73 -1.64 12.43
C ASP A 114 16.02 -2.73 11.58
N MET A 115 16.60 -3.91 11.42
CA MET A 115 16.04 -5.01 10.62
C MET A 115 16.39 -6.37 11.22
N PHE A 116 15.38 -7.22 11.47
CA PHE A 116 15.62 -8.62 11.82
C PHE A 116 15.64 -9.47 10.55
N ILE A 117 14.47 -9.89 10.06
CA ILE A 117 14.28 -10.65 8.81
C ILE A 117 12.98 -10.18 8.15
N ALA A 118 13.04 -9.80 6.87
CA ALA A 118 11.92 -9.23 6.13
C ALA A 118 10.93 -10.27 5.59
N GLY A 119 11.30 -11.55 5.60
CA GLY A 119 10.49 -12.67 5.10
C GLY A 119 11.31 -13.64 4.26
N ALA A 120 10.63 -14.61 3.65
CA ALA A 120 11.21 -15.44 2.61
C ALA A 120 11.54 -14.60 1.36
N ASP A 121 12.53 -15.02 0.59
CA ASP A 121 12.84 -14.38 -0.68
C ASP A 121 11.77 -14.74 -1.72
N ILE A 122 11.00 -13.75 -2.15
CA ILE A 122 9.90 -13.94 -3.10
C ILE A 122 10.46 -14.29 -4.49
N PHE A 123 11.67 -13.85 -4.82
CA PHE A 123 12.29 -14.16 -6.11
C PHE A 123 12.67 -15.65 -6.22
N ASP A 124 13.04 -16.27 -5.11
CA ASP A 124 13.30 -17.72 -5.05
C ASP A 124 12.03 -18.52 -5.35
N ILE A 125 10.89 -18.11 -4.78
CA ILE A 125 9.58 -18.72 -5.07
C ILE A 125 9.19 -18.51 -6.54
N LYS A 126 9.45 -17.33 -7.10
CA LYS A 126 9.11 -17.00 -8.48
C LYS A 126 9.88 -17.85 -9.49
N ARG A 127 11.18 -18.07 -9.25
CA ARG A 127 12.11 -18.83 -10.12
C ARG A 127 11.77 -20.32 -10.26
N ILE A 128 10.97 -20.87 -9.34
CA ILE A 128 10.56 -22.27 -9.43
C ILE A 128 9.49 -22.41 -10.52
N GLU A 129 9.81 -23.10 -11.60
CA GLU A 129 8.87 -23.35 -12.70
C GLU A 129 7.74 -24.28 -12.26
N ASN A 130 8.07 -25.45 -11.72
CA ASN A 130 7.09 -26.38 -11.19
C ASN A 130 6.84 -26.12 -9.69
N LYS A 131 5.74 -25.43 -9.38
CA LYS A 131 5.40 -25.05 -8.00
C LYS A 131 5.20 -26.24 -7.04
N ASN A 132 5.05 -27.47 -7.54
CA ASN A 132 5.05 -28.66 -6.67
C ASN A 132 6.41 -28.91 -6.00
N ASP A 133 7.51 -28.44 -6.59
CA ASP A 133 8.85 -28.61 -6.02
C ASP A 133 9.02 -27.79 -4.71
N LEU A 134 8.16 -26.80 -4.48
CA LEU A 134 8.10 -26.04 -3.21
C LEU A 134 7.79 -26.93 -2.01
N VAL A 135 7.10 -28.07 -2.20
CA VAL A 135 6.77 -28.99 -1.09
C VAL A 135 8.04 -29.48 -0.39
N GLY A 136 9.03 -29.95 -1.16
CA GLY A 136 10.30 -30.43 -0.63
C GLY A 136 11.13 -29.33 0.02
N LEU A 137 11.20 -28.15 -0.62
CA LEU A 137 11.96 -27.01 -0.11
C LEU A 137 11.39 -26.47 1.22
N ILE A 138 10.07 -26.46 1.36
CA ILE A 138 9.41 -26.07 2.61
C ILE A 138 9.62 -27.15 3.68
N GLU A 139 9.55 -28.42 3.31
CA GLU A 139 9.84 -29.53 4.20
C GLU A 139 11.25 -29.45 4.78
N GLU A 140 12.26 -29.15 3.96
CA GLU A 140 13.64 -28.95 4.40
C GLU A 140 13.76 -27.85 5.46
N GLY A 141 13.09 -26.71 5.25
CA GLY A 141 13.06 -25.61 6.21
C GLY A 141 12.38 -25.98 7.53
N VAL A 142 11.20 -26.60 7.48
CA VAL A 142 10.48 -27.05 8.69
C VAL A 142 11.29 -28.12 9.44
N THR A 143 11.92 -29.05 8.72
CA THR A 143 12.78 -30.09 9.30
C THR A 143 13.98 -29.48 10.00
N PHE A 144 14.59 -28.45 9.42
CA PHE A 144 15.67 -27.73 10.08
C PHE A 144 15.22 -27.10 11.40
N PHE A 145 14.05 -26.45 11.45
CA PHE A 145 13.51 -25.91 12.71
C PHE A 145 13.24 -27.00 13.76
N GLN A 146 12.72 -28.16 13.34
CA GLN A 146 12.51 -29.30 14.23
C GLN A 146 13.85 -29.81 14.77
N HIS A 147 14.85 -29.96 13.91
CA HIS A 147 16.20 -30.40 14.27
C HIS A 147 16.88 -29.44 15.26
N MET A 148 16.74 -28.12 15.08
CA MET A 148 17.26 -27.14 16.05
C MET A 148 16.74 -27.39 17.47
N ARG A 149 15.49 -27.83 17.60
CA ARG A 149 14.87 -28.12 18.91
C ARG A 149 15.35 -29.43 19.53
N GLU A 150 15.90 -30.36 18.75
CA GLU A 150 16.48 -31.61 19.25
C GLU A 150 17.74 -31.38 20.09
N LYS A 151 18.42 -30.24 19.90
CA LYS A 151 19.55 -29.81 20.72
C LYS A 151 19.18 -29.59 22.19
N LYS A 152 17.89 -29.36 22.50
CA LYS A 152 17.35 -29.20 23.86
C LYS A 152 18.04 -28.12 24.70
N VAL A 153 18.55 -27.07 24.05
CA VAL A 153 19.04 -25.84 24.69
C VAL A 153 18.05 -24.71 24.41
N PRO A 154 17.96 -23.68 25.28
CA PRO A 154 17.11 -22.53 25.04
C PRO A 154 17.49 -21.81 23.74
N LEU A 155 16.47 -21.52 22.92
CA LEU A 155 16.59 -20.70 21.71
C LEU A 155 15.98 -19.32 21.98
N VAL A 156 16.76 -18.25 21.81
CA VAL A 156 16.33 -16.87 22.06
C VAL A 156 16.47 -16.04 20.80
N CYS A 157 15.50 -15.19 20.52
CA CYS A 157 15.50 -14.33 19.35
C CYS A 157 15.54 -12.84 19.75
N ALA A 158 16.47 -12.08 19.16
CA ALA A 158 16.71 -10.66 19.37
C ALA A 158 16.20 -9.83 18.16
N ILE A 159 14.97 -9.34 18.25
CA ILE A 159 14.24 -8.68 17.15
C ILE A 159 14.42 -7.16 17.22
N ASN A 160 15.43 -6.64 16.53
CA ASN A 160 15.79 -5.22 16.49
C ASN A 160 15.00 -4.39 15.45
N GLY A 161 14.18 -5.03 14.61
CA GLY A 161 13.47 -4.39 13.50
C GLY A 161 12.29 -5.21 12.99
N PRO A 162 11.85 -5.01 11.72
CA PRO A 162 10.85 -5.87 11.09
C PRO A 162 11.23 -7.36 11.18
N ALA A 163 10.28 -8.17 11.67
CA ALA A 163 10.28 -9.62 11.66
C ALA A 163 8.98 -10.07 10.99
N LEU A 164 9.04 -10.25 9.67
CA LEU A 164 7.86 -10.47 8.84
C LEU A 164 7.96 -11.83 8.16
N GLY A 165 6.79 -12.46 7.98
CA GLY A 165 6.64 -13.76 7.33
C GLY A 165 7.56 -14.83 7.93
N GLY A 166 8.36 -15.48 7.08
CA GLY A 166 9.37 -16.44 7.51
C GLY A 166 10.31 -15.95 8.63
N GLY A 167 10.56 -14.63 8.72
CA GLY A 167 11.31 -14.05 9.84
C GLY A 167 10.59 -14.13 11.19
N LEU A 168 9.27 -13.94 11.19
CA LEU A 168 8.45 -14.19 12.37
C LEU A 168 8.30 -15.69 12.64
N GLU A 169 8.16 -16.51 11.59
CA GLU A 169 8.09 -17.97 11.75
C GLU A 169 9.37 -18.51 12.40
N TRP A 170 10.55 -18.03 12.00
CA TRP A 170 11.82 -18.33 12.69
C TRP A 170 11.75 -17.97 14.17
N ALA A 171 11.29 -16.76 14.48
CA ALA A 171 11.15 -16.30 15.86
C ALA A 171 10.12 -17.09 16.68
N MET A 172 9.14 -17.72 16.03
CA MET A 172 8.15 -18.58 16.68
C MET A 172 8.71 -19.97 17.03
N TRP A 173 9.77 -20.41 16.36
CA TRP A 173 10.51 -21.62 16.73
C TRP A 173 11.47 -21.42 17.92
N CYS A 174 11.85 -20.17 18.22
CA CYS A 174 12.57 -19.79 19.44
C CYS A 174 11.70 -20.02 20.70
N ASP A 175 12.32 -20.27 21.86
CA ASP A 175 11.63 -20.36 23.16
C ASP A 175 11.27 -18.98 23.73
N TYR A 176 12.15 -17.98 23.51
CA TYR A 176 12.01 -16.63 24.06
C TYR A 176 12.27 -15.55 23.00
N ARG A 177 11.45 -14.50 22.96
CA ARG A 177 11.57 -13.39 22.00
C ARG A 177 11.72 -12.06 22.74
N VAL A 178 12.81 -11.36 22.45
CA VAL A 178 13.05 -9.97 22.87
C VAL A 178 12.93 -9.08 21.66
N CYS A 179 12.17 -7.99 21.73
CA CYS A 179 12.10 -7.03 20.62
C CYS A 179 12.28 -5.57 21.05
N SER A 180 12.73 -4.72 20.13
CA SER A 180 12.84 -3.28 20.40
C SER A 180 11.47 -2.61 20.53
N ASP A 181 11.38 -1.51 21.26
CA ASP A 181 10.25 -0.59 21.34
C ASP A 181 10.13 0.37 20.13
N SER A 182 11.09 0.33 19.20
CA SER A 182 11.14 1.18 18.01
C SER A 182 9.85 1.11 17.18
N PRO A 183 9.36 2.25 16.64
CA PRO A 183 8.23 2.26 15.71
C PRO A 183 8.53 1.55 14.37
N LYS A 184 9.81 1.32 14.05
CA LYS A 184 10.23 0.54 12.87
C LYS A 184 9.98 -0.96 13.07
N THR A 185 9.93 -1.43 14.31
CA THR A 185 9.77 -2.84 14.64
C THR A 185 8.33 -3.29 14.47
N LYS A 186 8.17 -4.28 13.59
CA LYS A 186 6.90 -4.77 13.10
C LYS A 186 6.96 -6.28 13.01
N LEU A 187 5.98 -6.94 13.62
CA LEU A 187 5.86 -8.40 13.59
C LEU A 187 4.59 -8.79 12.86
N GLY A 188 4.65 -9.71 11.90
CA GLY A 188 3.45 -10.16 11.19
C GLY A 188 3.72 -11.28 10.20
N LEU A 189 2.63 -11.90 9.72
CA LEU A 189 2.63 -12.92 8.68
C LEU A 189 1.88 -12.38 7.45
N PRO A 190 2.56 -11.63 6.56
CA PRO A 190 1.94 -10.91 5.45
C PRO A 190 1.66 -11.78 4.20
N GLU A 191 1.89 -13.10 4.23
CA GLU A 191 1.83 -14.03 3.10
C GLU A 191 0.50 -13.95 2.33
N VAL A 192 -0.61 -13.73 3.03
CA VAL A 192 -1.94 -13.57 2.40
C VAL A 192 -1.99 -12.41 1.40
N LYS A 193 -1.12 -11.39 1.56
CA LYS A 193 -1.03 -10.26 0.64
C LYS A 193 -0.34 -10.62 -0.68
N LEU A 194 0.37 -11.75 -0.72
CA LEU A 194 1.01 -12.35 -1.89
C LEU A 194 0.18 -13.52 -2.47
N GLY A 195 -1.04 -13.73 -1.96
CA GLY A 195 -1.85 -14.89 -2.34
C GLY A 195 -1.35 -16.21 -1.76
N LEU A 196 -0.53 -16.15 -0.70
CA LEU A 196 0.07 -17.33 -0.06
C LEU A 196 -0.43 -17.49 1.39
N LEU A 197 0.03 -18.56 2.03
CA LEU A 197 -0.10 -18.78 3.48
C LEU A 197 1.28 -18.88 4.13
N PRO A 198 1.41 -18.70 5.45
CA PRO A 198 2.68 -18.95 6.16
C PRO A 198 3.14 -20.40 5.96
N GLY A 199 4.39 -20.60 5.55
CA GLY A 199 4.88 -21.92 5.09
C GLY A 199 5.80 -22.64 6.07
N PHE A 200 6.41 -21.95 7.02
CA PHE A 200 7.38 -22.53 7.96
C PHE A 200 6.80 -22.81 9.34
N GLY A 201 5.53 -23.24 9.40
CA GLY A 201 4.84 -23.56 10.64
C GLY A 201 4.00 -22.42 11.21
N GLY A 202 3.87 -21.28 10.52
CA GLY A 202 3.10 -20.13 10.98
C GLY A 202 1.62 -20.46 11.19
N THR A 203 1.01 -21.23 10.28
CA THR A 203 -0.39 -21.67 10.44
C THR A 203 -0.57 -22.61 11.64
N GLN A 204 0.48 -23.35 11.98
CA GLN A 204 0.46 -24.39 12.99
C GLN A 204 0.84 -23.91 14.38
N ASN A 205 1.76 -22.96 14.48
CA ASN A 205 2.36 -22.56 15.74
C ASN A 205 1.81 -21.22 16.26
N LEU A 206 1.31 -20.32 15.40
CA LEU A 206 0.93 -18.97 15.84
C LEU A 206 -0.24 -18.98 16.81
N HIS A 207 -1.26 -19.80 16.54
CA HIS A 207 -2.44 -19.88 17.39
C HIS A 207 -2.14 -20.45 18.79
N GLU A 208 -1.07 -21.24 18.95
CA GLU A 208 -0.59 -21.68 20.27
C GLU A 208 0.06 -20.54 21.08
N LEU A 209 0.65 -19.55 20.41
CA LEU A 209 1.33 -18.42 21.04
C LEU A 209 0.36 -17.30 21.43
N VAL A 210 -0.54 -16.92 20.51
CA VAL A 210 -1.36 -15.71 20.67
C VAL A 210 -2.86 -15.97 20.80
N GLY A 211 -3.28 -17.24 20.76
CA GLY A 211 -4.68 -17.65 20.68
C GLY A 211 -5.24 -17.59 19.25
N LEU A 212 -6.30 -18.34 19.00
CA LEU A 212 -6.84 -18.57 17.66
C LEU A 212 -7.32 -17.27 17.01
N GLN A 213 -8.08 -16.44 17.74
CA GLN A 213 -8.64 -15.21 17.18
C GLN A 213 -7.56 -14.24 16.69
N ASN A 214 -6.49 -14.05 17.48
CA ASN A 214 -5.37 -13.18 17.11
C ASN A 214 -4.56 -13.77 15.96
N ALA A 215 -4.34 -15.09 15.96
CA ALA A 215 -3.61 -15.76 14.90
C ALA A 215 -4.34 -15.62 13.56
N MET A 216 -5.64 -15.89 13.52
CA MET A 216 -6.45 -15.75 12.31
C MET A 216 -6.52 -14.28 11.86
N ASP A 217 -6.68 -13.33 12.78
CA ASP A 217 -6.64 -11.90 12.47
C ASP A 217 -5.27 -11.47 11.90
N MET A 218 -4.15 -12.03 12.38
CA MET A 218 -2.82 -11.77 11.81
C MET A 218 -2.68 -12.39 10.42
N MET A 219 -2.96 -13.68 10.25
CA MET A 219 -2.73 -14.42 9.00
C MET A 219 -3.70 -14.01 7.89
N LEU A 220 -4.98 -13.74 8.20
CA LEU A 220 -5.98 -13.38 7.19
C LEU A 220 -5.89 -11.92 6.74
N THR A 221 -5.27 -11.03 7.53
CA THR A 221 -5.12 -9.61 7.17
C THR A 221 -3.71 -9.23 6.78
N GLY A 222 -2.73 -10.07 7.12
CA GLY A 222 -1.30 -9.80 6.93
C GLY A 222 -0.81 -8.55 7.64
N LYS A 223 -1.45 -8.13 8.73
CA LYS A 223 -1.17 -6.83 9.36
C LYS A 223 0.01 -6.87 10.33
N ASP A 224 0.75 -5.77 10.34
CA ASP A 224 1.85 -5.54 11.28
C ASP A 224 1.33 -5.36 12.72
N ILE A 225 1.98 -6.04 13.65
CA ILE A 225 1.81 -5.89 15.09
C ILE A 225 2.98 -5.10 15.67
N ARG A 226 2.67 -4.07 16.47
CA ARG A 226 3.66 -3.23 17.14
C ARG A 226 4.18 -3.88 18.45
N PRO A 227 5.40 -3.54 18.91
CA PRO A 227 6.09 -4.21 20.02
C PRO A 227 5.24 -4.40 21.28
N HIS A 228 4.66 -3.31 21.82
CA HIS A 228 3.85 -3.42 23.04
C HIS A 228 2.58 -4.24 22.88
N LYS A 229 1.96 -4.23 21.69
CA LYS A 229 0.81 -5.09 21.40
C LYS A 229 1.26 -6.55 21.30
N ALA A 230 2.39 -6.81 20.64
CA ALA A 230 2.99 -8.13 20.52
C ALA A 230 3.29 -8.73 21.90
N LYS A 231 3.87 -7.95 22.82
CA LYS A 231 4.05 -8.36 24.22
C LYS A 231 2.73 -8.65 24.92
N LYS A 232 1.77 -7.73 24.82
CA LYS A 232 0.45 -7.90 25.46
C LYS A 232 -0.26 -9.16 24.99
N MET A 233 -0.13 -9.55 23.73
CA MET A 233 -0.79 -10.74 23.18
C MET A 233 -0.01 -12.05 23.35
N GLY A 234 1.26 -12.00 23.79
CA GLY A 234 2.10 -13.18 23.96
C GLY A 234 2.92 -13.57 22.72
N LEU A 235 2.94 -12.71 21.69
CA LEU A 235 3.79 -12.92 20.50
C LEU A 235 5.26 -12.67 20.82
N VAL A 236 5.55 -11.76 21.76
CA VAL A 236 6.88 -11.40 22.22
C VAL A 236 6.89 -11.47 23.75
N ASP A 237 8.01 -11.85 24.34
CA ASP A 237 8.13 -12.01 25.79
C ASP A 237 8.63 -10.71 26.46
N LEU A 238 9.61 -10.04 25.85
CA LEU A 238 10.23 -8.83 26.37
C LEU A 238 10.31 -7.72 25.31
N VAL A 239 10.05 -6.48 25.73
CA VAL A 239 10.22 -5.28 24.90
C VAL A 239 11.23 -4.37 25.59
N VAL A 240 12.26 -3.97 24.85
CA VAL A 240 13.41 -3.19 25.36
C VAL A 240 13.74 -2.03 24.43
N SER A 241 14.69 -1.18 24.83
CA SER A 241 15.19 -0.11 23.95
C SER A 241 15.83 -0.69 22.69
N SER A 242 15.64 -0.05 21.54
CA SER A 242 16.30 -0.41 20.28
C SER A 242 17.81 -0.64 20.38
N GLN A 243 18.50 0.03 21.29
CA GLN A 243 19.96 -0.08 21.46
C GLN A 243 20.40 -1.30 22.28
N SER A 244 19.50 -1.94 23.03
CA SER A 244 19.85 -3.00 23.98
C SER A 244 19.35 -4.39 23.59
N VAL A 245 18.65 -4.54 22.46
CA VAL A 245 17.94 -5.77 22.07
C VAL A 245 18.81 -7.03 22.12
N GLU A 246 19.99 -7.01 21.48
CA GLU A 246 20.89 -8.17 21.48
C GLU A 246 21.44 -8.46 22.88
N LYS A 247 21.90 -7.42 23.59
CA LYS A 247 22.41 -7.54 24.96
C LYS A 247 21.37 -8.14 25.90
N ASP A 248 20.13 -7.65 25.85
CA ASP A 248 19.04 -8.13 26.69
C ASP A 248 18.59 -9.54 26.31
N ALA A 249 18.70 -9.92 25.03
CA ALA A 249 18.45 -11.29 24.57
C ALA A 249 19.52 -12.27 25.09
N ILE A 250 20.80 -11.90 25.02
CA ILE A 250 21.91 -12.67 25.59
C ILE A 250 21.72 -12.82 27.11
N GLN A 251 21.42 -11.72 27.80
CA GLN A 251 21.15 -11.78 29.24
C GLN A 251 19.95 -12.68 29.56
N SER A 252 18.88 -12.61 28.77
CA SER A 252 17.72 -13.49 28.91
C SER A 252 18.10 -14.96 28.72
N ALA A 253 18.96 -15.29 27.75
CA ALA A 253 19.47 -16.66 27.55
C ALA A 253 20.26 -17.16 28.77
N VAL A 254 21.16 -16.32 29.31
CA VAL A 254 21.92 -16.62 30.54
C VAL A 254 20.99 -16.83 31.74
N ASP A 255 19.96 -16.01 31.88
CA ASP A 255 19.00 -16.15 32.98
C ASP A 255 18.14 -17.42 32.84
N ILE A 256 17.88 -17.88 31.61
CA ILE A 256 17.19 -19.17 31.37
C ILE A 256 18.10 -20.33 31.74
N ILE A 257 19.37 -20.31 31.32
CA ILE A 257 20.37 -21.33 31.69
C ILE A 257 20.46 -21.47 33.21
N ASN A 258 20.50 -20.33 33.92
CA ASN A 258 20.62 -20.29 35.38
C ASN A 258 19.28 -20.53 36.12
N GLY A 259 18.19 -20.76 35.41
CA GLY A 259 16.86 -20.98 35.99
C GLY A 259 16.20 -19.75 36.64
N LYS A 260 16.80 -18.56 36.50
CA LYS A 260 16.25 -17.27 36.97
C LYS A 260 15.04 -16.83 36.14
N LEU A 261 15.08 -17.13 34.84
CA LEU A 261 13.98 -16.89 33.90
C LEU A 261 13.44 -18.24 33.41
N LYS A 262 12.13 -18.43 33.48
CA LYS A 262 11.45 -19.59 32.89
C LYS A 262 10.51 -19.09 31.79
N PRO A 263 10.77 -19.40 30.51
CA PRO A 263 9.82 -19.08 29.44
C PRO A 263 8.46 -19.69 29.77
N LYS A 264 7.41 -18.87 29.77
CA LYS A 264 6.05 -19.31 30.08
C LYS A 264 5.16 -19.08 28.87
N LYS A 265 4.49 -20.14 28.41
CA LYS A 265 3.36 -19.97 27.50
C LYS A 265 2.28 -19.16 28.20
N LYS A 266 1.74 -18.15 27.52
CA LYS A 266 0.67 -17.33 28.07
C LYS A 266 -0.59 -18.18 28.22
N ALA A 267 -1.16 -18.23 29.43
CA ALA A 267 -2.41 -18.95 29.65
C ALA A 267 -3.56 -18.32 28.85
N LYS A 268 -4.40 -19.16 28.24
CA LYS A 268 -5.64 -18.72 27.60
C LYS A 268 -6.57 -18.09 28.64
N SER A 269 -7.21 -16.97 28.29
CA SER A 269 -8.27 -16.40 29.13
C SER A 269 -9.47 -17.35 29.22
N LEU A 270 -10.30 -17.23 30.26
CA LEU A 270 -11.50 -18.08 30.41
C LEU A 270 -12.43 -18.02 29.19
N MET A 271 -12.62 -16.82 28.63
CA MET A 271 -13.41 -16.63 27.40
C MET A 271 -12.77 -17.33 26.19
N ASN A 272 -11.44 -17.24 26.05
CA ASN A 272 -10.74 -17.93 24.96
C ASN A 272 -10.78 -19.45 25.14
N ARG A 273 -10.71 -19.96 26.38
CA ARG A 273 -10.89 -21.40 26.64
C ARG A 273 -12.29 -21.86 26.25
N LEU A 274 -13.32 -21.11 26.63
CA LEU A 274 -14.69 -21.44 26.25
C LEU A 274 -14.89 -21.43 24.73
N LEU A 275 -14.33 -20.43 24.04
CA LEU A 275 -14.51 -20.30 22.59
C LEU A 275 -13.60 -21.25 21.79
N GLU A 276 -12.37 -21.51 22.22
CA GLU A 276 -11.40 -22.32 21.46
C GLU A 276 -11.39 -23.79 21.87
N ASP A 277 -11.73 -24.13 23.11
CA ASP A 277 -11.61 -25.50 23.62
C ASP A 277 -12.97 -26.23 23.62
N THR A 278 -14.07 -25.58 23.22
CA THR A 278 -15.40 -26.22 23.07
C THR A 278 -15.85 -26.29 21.61
N SER A 279 -16.51 -27.39 21.22
CA SER A 279 -16.99 -27.58 19.85
C SER A 279 -18.02 -26.52 19.42
N ILE A 280 -18.82 -26.00 20.35
CA ILE A 280 -19.80 -24.94 20.07
C ILE A 280 -19.08 -23.60 19.87
N GLY A 281 -18.13 -23.27 20.75
CA GLY A 281 -17.31 -22.06 20.63
C GLY A 281 -16.53 -22.01 19.32
N GLN A 282 -15.90 -23.11 18.94
CA GLN A 282 -15.14 -23.20 17.69
C GLN A 282 -16.05 -22.98 16.47
N LYS A 283 -17.25 -23.57 16.44
CA LYS A 283 -18.23 -23.33 15.38
C LYS A 283 -18.59 -21.85 15.25
N ILE A 284 -18.77 -21.14 16.37
CA ILE A 284 -19.05 -19.70 16.38
C ILE A 284 -17.88 -18.91 15.79
N ILE A 285 -16.65 -19.18 16.24
CA ILE A 285 -15.43 -18.52 15.72
C ILE A 285 -15.32 -18.73 14.21
N TRP A 286 -15.41 -19.97 13.74
CA TRP A 286 -15.25 -20.29 12.32
C TRP A 286 -16.33 -19.64 11.46
N ASN A 287 -17.58 -19.62 11.92
CA ASN A 287 -18.67 -18.93 11.22
C ASN A 287 -18.42 -17.41 11.11
N GLN A 288 -17.89 -16.78 12.15
CA GLN A 288 -17.54 -15.35 12.10
C GLN A 288 -16.37 -15.07 11.18
N ILE A 289 -15.34 -15.92 11.21
CA ILE A 289 -14.18 -15.83 10.33
C ILE A 289 -14.60 -15.98 8.86
N ASN A 290 -15.38 -17.01 8.53
CA ASN A 290 -15.87 -17.26 7.17
C ASN A 290 -16.70 -16.08 6.64
N LYS A 291 -17.59 -15.52 7.47
CA LYS A 291 -18.37 -14.32 7.11
C LYS A 291 -17.47 -13.11 6.86
N MET A 292 -16.43 -12.92 7.67
CA MET A 292 -15.48 -11.82 7.50
C MET A 292 -14.66 -11.99 6.21
N VAL A 293 -14.16 -13.20 5.94
CA VAL A 293 -13.41 -13.51 4.72
C VAL A 293 -14.28 -13.31 3.50
N GLN A 294 -15.49 -13.86 3.47
CA GLN A 294 -16.40 -13.68 2.34
C GLN A 294 -16.71 -12.20 2.09
N LYS A 295 -16.96 -11.43 3.15
CA LYS A 295 -17.22 -9.98 3.04
C LYS A 295 -16.03 -9.20 2.48
N ASN A 296 -14.81 -9.56 2.85
CA ASN A 296 -13.61 -8.80 2.47
C ASN A 296 -13.00 -9.23 1.14
N THR A 297 -13.29 -10.46 0.70
CA THR A 297 -12.68 -11.07 -0.50
C THR A 297 -13.68 -11.23 -1.64
N ASN A 298 -14.98 -11.21 -1.36
CA ASN A 298 -16.06 -11.62 -2.27
C ASN A 298 -15.87 -13.05 -2.86
N GLY A 299 -14.96 -13.86 -2.30
CA GLY A 299 -14.61 -15.17 -2.84
C GLY A 299 -13.46 -15.17 -3.86
N ASN A 300 -12.92 -14.00 -4.21
CA ASN A 300 -11.91 -13.86 -5.28
C ASN A 300 -10.46 -14.12 -4.85
N TYR A 301 -10.24 -14.52 -3.60
CA TYR A 301 -8.91 -14.74 -3.05
C TYR A 301 -8.85 -16.14 -2.40
N PRO A 302 -8.11 -17.10 -2.97
CA PRO A 302 -8.08 -18.47 -2.45
C PRO A 302 -7.32 -18.60 -1.11
N ALA A 303 -6.27 -17.81 -0.92
CA ALA A 303 -5.38 -17.90 0.24
C ALA A 303 -6.07 -17.76 1.61
N PRO A 304 -6.96 -16.77 1.85
CA PRO A 304 -7.72 -16.69 3.10
C PRO A 304 -8.47 -17.98 3.47
N ASN A 305 -9.11 -18.63 2.50
CA ASN A 305 -9.83 -19.88 2.73
C ASN A 305 -8.88 -21.05 2.96
N ALA A 306 -7.75 -21.10 2.24
CA ALA A 306 -6.71 -22.10 2.47
C ALA A 306 -6.09 -21.97 3.87
N ILE A 307 -5.82 -20.76 4.35
CA ILE A 307 -5.34 -20.51 5.73
C ILE A 307 -6.34 -21.08 6.74
N ILE A 308 -7.64 -20.83 6.57
CA ILE A 308 -8.68 -21.36 7.47
C ILE A 308 -8.64 -22.88 7.49
N ARG A 309 -8.64 -23.53 6.32
CA ARG A 309 -8.61 -24.99 6.21
C ARG A 309 -7.33 -25.57 6.83
N CYS A 310 -6.18 -24.95 6.58
CA CYS A 310 -4.89 -25.41 7.07
C CYS A 310 -4.81 -25.37 8.61
N VAL A 311 -5.31 -24.30 9.22
CA VAL A 311 -5.39 -24.20 10.69
C VAL A 311 -6.39 -25.20 11.27
N GLN A 312 -7.56 -25.36 10.65
CA GLN A 312 -8.56 -26.35 11.06
C GLN A 312 -8.01 -27.77 10.99
N HIS A 313 -7.31 -28.11 9.91
CA HIS A 313 -6.66 -29.40 9.73
C HIS A 313 -5.58 -29.61 10.78
N GLY A 314 -4.72 -28.62 11.03
CA GLY A 314 -3.67 -28.72 12.05
C GLY A 314 -4.16 -28.92 13.47
N ILE A 315 -5.32 -28.33 13.81
CA ILE A 315 -6.00 -28.54 15.10
C ILE A 315 -6.55 -29.97 15.20
N ALA A 316 -7.13 -30.49 14.13
CA ALA A 316 -7.74 -31.83 14.11
C ALA A 316 -6.72 -32.97 13.97
N ASN A 317 -5.67 -32.77 13.16
CA ASN A 317 -4.74 -33.78 12.67
C ASN A 317 -3.29 -33.37 12.93
N ARG A 318 -2.87 -33.37 14.20
CA ARG A 318 -1.55 -32.84 14.59
C ARG A 318 -0.35 -33.50 13.92
N SER A 319 -0.44 -34.78 13.55
CA SER A 319 0.67 -35.53 12.93
C SER A 319 0.97 -35.08 11.50
N THR A 320 -0.05 -34.70 10.74
CA THR A 320 0.06 -34.32 9.31
C THR A 320 -0.08 -32.82 9.10
N ARG A 321 0.09 -32.02 10.16
CA ARG A 321 -0.21 -30.58 10.12
C ARG A 321 0.76 -29.77 9.25
N PHE A 322 2.05 -30.10 9.30
CA PHE A 322 3.07 -29.44 8.47
C PHE A 322 3.02 -29.94 7.03
N GLU A 323 2.65 -31.21 6.81
CA GLU A 323 2.37 -31.77 5.48
C GLU A 323 1.25 -30.99 4.79
N ASN A 324 0.13 -30.79 5.47
CA ASN A 324 -0.99 -30.05 4.89
C ASN A 324 -0.63 -28.57 4.61
N GLU A 325 0.15 -27.94 5.48
CA GLU A 325 0.62 -26.56 5.29
C GLU A 325 1.46 -26.41 4.02
N ARG A 326 2.47 -27.28 3.82
CA ARG A 326 3.32 -27.22 2.62
C ARG A 326 2.56 -27.56 1.34
N GLU A 327 1.64 -28.52 1.37
CA GLU A 327 0.82 -28.87 0.21
C GLU A 327 -0.10 -27.70 -0.19
N GLU A 328 -0.81 -27.09 0.76
CA GLU A 328 -1.66 -25.94 0.47
C GLU A 328 -0.85 -24.71 0.05
N PHE A 329 0.37 -24.52 0.59
CA PHE A 329 1.28 -23.48 0.12
C PHE A 329 1.63 -23.67 -1.36
N ALA A 330 2.08 -24.87 -1.75
CA ALA A 330 2.46 -25.17 -3.14
C ALA A 330 1.28 -24.98 -4.10
N LYS A 331 0.07 -25.43 -3.71
CA LYS A 331 -1.16 -25.19 -4.49
C LYS A 331 -1.44 -23.70 -4.69
N LEU A 332 -1.34 -22.89 -3.63
CA LEU A 332 -1.54 -21.44 -3.74
C LEU A 332 -0.47 -20.77 -4.60
N ALA A 333 0.80 -21.16 -4.46
CA ALA A 333 1.89 -20.61 -5.26
C ALA A 333 1.73 -20.88 -6.77
N ALA A 334 0.95 -21.88 -7.15
CA ALA A 334 0.58 -22.21 -8.53
C ALA A 334 -0.65 -21.46 -9.06
N THR A 335 -1.28 -20.61 -8.25
CA THR A 335 -2.48 -19.85 -8.68
C THR A 335 -2.12 -18.55 -9.38
N ASP A 336 -2.94 -18.18 -10.36
CA ASP A 336 -2.86 -16.90 -11.06
C ASP A 336 -2.97 -15.71 -10.08
N GLU A 337 -3.77 -15.85 -9.01
CA GLU A 337 -3.91 -14.80 -8.00
C GLU A 337 -2.63 -14.58 -7.20
N SER A 338 -1.90 -15.65 -6.87
CA SER A 338 -0.61 -15.50 -6.18
C SER A 338 0.42 -14.86 -7.09
N GLU A 339 0.51 -15.30 -8.35
CA GLU A 339 1.42 -14.70 -9.33
C GLU A 339 1.14 -13.20 -9.52
N ALA A 340 -0.14 -12.84 -9.69
CA ALA A 340 -0.59 -11.46 -9.80
C ALA A 340 -0.20 -10.60 -8.59
N LEU A 341 -0.44 -11.11 -7.37
CA LEU A 341 -0.15 -10.38 -6.14
C LEU A 341 1.35 -10.25 -5.87
N ILE A 342 2.15 -11.26 -6.25
CA ILE A 342 3.61 -11.20 -6.24
C ILE A 342 4.10 -10.16 -7.25
N GLY A 343 3.55 -10.14 -8.46
CA GLY A 343 3.85 -9.14 -9.48
C GLY A 343 3.60 -7.71 -9.01
N ILE A 344 2.47 -7.46 -8.32
CA ILE A 344 2.19 -6.15 -7.71
C ILE A 344 3.22 -5.81 -6.62
N PHE A 345 3.61 -6.77 -5.77
CA PHE A 345 4.62 -6.53 -4.73
C PHE A 345 6.00 -6.17 -5.32
N ASP A 346 6.40 -6.86 -6.39
CA ASP A 346 7.62 -6.56 -7.13
C ASP A 346 7.54 -5.17 -7.77
N GLY A 347 6.47 -4.88 -8.51
CA GLY A 347 6.23 -3.57 -9.11
C GLY A 347 6.23 -2.43 -8.08
N MET A 348 5.63 -2.63 -6.90
CA MET A 348 5.73 -1.68 -5.78
C MET A 348 7.16 -1.42 -5.32
N THR A 349 8.01 -2.44 -5.37
CA THR A 349 9.41 -2.33 -4.97
C THR A 349 10.23 -1.61 -6.03
N GLN A 350 9.92 -1.85 -7.31
CA GLN A 350 10.51 -1.14 -8.43
C GLN A 350 10.14 0.35 -8.43
N MET A 351 8.87 0.69 -8.21
CA MET A 351 8.38 2.07 -8.17
C MET A 351 8.87 2.91 -6.98
N LYS A 352 9.61 2.30 -6.04
CA LYS A 352 10.30 3.03 -4.96
C LYS A 352 11.73 3.44 -5.33
N LYS A 353 12.30 2.85 -6.39
CA LYS A 353 13.61 3.25 -6.90
C LYS A 353 13.40 4.52 -7.72
N ASN A 354 14.16 5.56 -7.43
CA ASN A 354 14.03 6.81 -8.16
C ASN A 354 14.76 6.65 -9.51
N PRO A 355 14.05 6.73 -10.64
CA PRO A 355 14.68 6.59 -11.96
C PRO A 355 15.66 7.73 -12.27
N PHE A 356 15.65 8.80 -11.45
CA PHE A 356 16.51 9.97 -11.58
C PHE A 356 17.61 10.03 -10.51
N ASP A 357 17.97 8.91 -9.85
CA ASP A 357 18.95 8.91 -8.75
C ASP A 357 20.37 9.38 -9.13
N ASN A 358 20.70 9.40 -10.43
CA ASN A 358 21.97 9.96 -10.92
C ASN A 358 21.94 11.49 -11.05
N THR A 359 20.80 12.12 -10.81
CA THR A 359 20.63 13.58 -10.90
C THR A 359 20.61 14.20 -9.51
N VAL A 360 21.30 15.34 -9.35
CA VAL A 360 21.25 16.11 -8.10
C VAL A 360 19.89 16.80 -7.99
N ALA A 361 19.02 16.27 -7.13
CA ALA A 361 17.74 16.89 -6.80
C ALA A 361 17.92 18.14 -5.92
N VAL A 362 16.96 19.07 -6.02
CA VAL A 362 16.86 20.21 -5.11
C VAL A 362 16.50 19.71 -3.71
N PRO A 363 17.26 20.04 -2.65
CA PRO A 363 16.90 19.66 -1.29
C PRO A 363 15.62 20.37 -0.83
N VAL A 364 14.54 19.63 -0.58
CA VAL A 364 13.26 20.19 -0.13
C VAL A 364 13.12 20.10 1.39
N LYS A 365 13.11 21.26 2.04
CA LYS A 365 12.83 21.43 3.48
C LYS A 365 11.47 22.09 3.71
N THR A 366 11.14 23.11 2.91
CA THR A 366 9.88 23.85 3.02
C THR A 366 9.04 23.67 1.76
N VAL A 367 7.80 23.23 1.95
CA VAL A 367 6.80 23.03 0.90
C VAL A 367 5.63 23.99 1.14
N ALA A 368 5.29 24.84 0.17
CA ALA A 368 4.01 25.55 0.22
C ALA A 368 2.93 24.77 -0.52
N VAL A 369 1.77 24.62 0.09
CA VAL A 369 0.60 23.98 -0.52
C VAL A 369 -0.43 25.06 -0.80
N MET A 370 -0.77 25.25 -2.08
CA MET A 370 -1.74 26.27 -2.52
C MET A 370 -3.13 25.66 -2.58
N GLY A 371 -4.02 26.13 -1.71
CA GLY A 371 -5.36 25.58 -1.50
C GLY A 371 -5.44 24.74 -0.23
N ALA A 372 -6.31 25.12 0.70
CA ALA A 372 -6.58 24.43 1.97
C ALA A 372 -7.85 23.55 1.92
N GLY A 373 -8.32 23.25 0.71
CA GLY A 373 -9.38 22.27 0.47
C GLY A 373 -8.96 20.84 0.81
N LEU A 374 -9.83 19.86 0.49
CA LEU A 374 -9.61 18.45 0.85
C LEU A 374 -8.25 17.90 0.38
N MET A 375 -7.87 18.19 -0.87
CA MET A 375 -6.62 17.71 -1.46
C MET A 375 -5.41 18.37 -0.81
N GLY A 376 -5.38 19.70 -0.77
CA GLY A 376 -4.26 20.45 -0.20
C GLY A 376 -4.07 20.20 1.30
N ALA A 377 -5.14 20.09 2.08
CA ALA A 377 -5.04 19.69 3.49
C ALA A 377 -4.46 18.27 3.64
N GLY A 378 -4.82 17.34 2.76
CA GLY A 378 -4.25 16.00 2.73
C GLY A 378 -2.77 15.97 2.34
N ILE A 379 -2.36 16.77 1.36
CA ILE A 379 -0.95 16.93 0.94
C ILE A 379 -0.14 17.55 2.08
N ALA A 380 -0.64 18.63 2.71
CA ALA A 380 -0.05 19.25 3.87
C ALA A 380 0.14 18.25 5.02
N GLN A 381 -0.88 17.42 5.29
CA GLN A 381 -0.84 16.41 6.34
C GLN A 381 0.32 15.42 6.15
N ILE A 382 0.42 14.80 4.96
CA ILE A 382 1.44 13.77 4.70
C ILE A 382 2.84 14.38 4.61
N THR A 383 2.94 15.64 4.24
CA THR A 383 4.21 16.38 4.17
C THR A 383 4.73 16.70 5.57
N ALA A 384 3.86 17.24 6.44
CA ALA A 384 4.20 17.55 7.84
C ALA A 384 4.57 16.30 8.65
N GLU A 385 3.89 15.17 8.41
CA GLU A 385 4.18 13.87 9.05
C GLU A 385 5.59 13.32 8.71
N LYS A 386 6.24 13.86 7.67
CA LYS A 386 7.61 13.50 7.28
C LYS A 386 8.65 14.53 7.72
N GLY A 387 8.26 15.47 8.57
CA GLY A 387 9.14 16.47 9.17
C GLY A 387 9.54 17.60 8.23
N MET A 388 8.83 17.80 7.12
CA MET A 388 9.00 18.97 6.26
C MET A 388 8.11 20.11 6.77
N SER A 389 8.62 21.35 6.68
CA SER A 389 7.85 22.55 7.00
C SER A 389 6.83 22.81 5.90
N VAL A 390 5.60 23.11 6.27
CA VAL A 390 4.47 23.30 5.36
C VAL A 390 3.90 24.70 5.50
N LEU A 391 3.81 25.42 4.39
CA LEU A 391 3.07 26.67 4.29
C LEU A 391 1.73 26.38 3.62
N LEU A 392 0.65 26.33 4.37
CA LEU A 392 -0.69 26.11 3.82
C LEU A 392 -1.31 27.46 3.45
N LYS A 393 -1.44 27.74 2.16
CA LYS A 393 -1.94 29.03 1.66
C LYS A 393 -3.35 28.89 1.10
N ASP A 394 -4.27 29.74 1.53
CA ASP A 394 -5.59 29.90 0.89
C ASP A 394 -5.98 31.39 0.83
N ARG A 395 -7.20 31.71 0.39
CA ARG A 395 -7.69 33.09 0.26
C ARG A 395 -8.09 33.71 1.60
N ASN A 396 -8.64 32.91 2.53
CA ASN A 396 -9.18 33.39 3.80
C ASN A 396 -8.95 32.39 4.94
N ASP A 397 -9.02 32.89 6.17
CA ASP A 397 -8.78 32.10 7.39
C ASP A 397 -9.76 30.94 7.56
N ALA A 398 -11.01 31.10 7.10
CA ALA A 398 -12.01 30.04 7.20
C ALA A 398 -11.60 28.79 6.39
N ALA A 399 -10.93 28.96 5.25
CA ALA A 399 -10.39 27.85 4.48
C ALA A 399 -9.20 27.18 5.17
N ILE A 400 -8.27 27.98 5.71
CA ILE A 400 -7.13 27.50 6.51
C ILE A 400 -7.62 26.67 7.71
N GLU A 401 -8.63 27.15 8.44
CA GLU A 401 -9.15 26.47 9.62
C GLU A 401 -9.87 25.15 9.28
N ARG A 402 -10.57 25.09 8.13
CA ARG A 402 -11.12 23.82 7.62
C ARG A 402 -10.02 22.82 7.30
N GLY A 403 -8.96 23.24 6.61
CA GLY A 403 -7.81 22.38 6.30
C GLY A 403 -7.08 21.93 7.57
N GLY A 404 -6.86 22.84 8.51
CA GLY A 404 -6.28 22.56 9.83
C GLY A 404 -7.09 21.54 10.62
N SER A 405 -8.42 21.70 10.66
CA SER A 405 -9.33 20.76 11.32
C SER A 405 -9.27 19.36 10.71
N TYR A 406 -9.25 19.26 9.38
CA TYR A 406 -9.09 17.98 8.67
C TYR A 406 -7.83 17.22 9.12
N MET A 407 -6.70 17.93 9.20
CA MET A 407 -5.42 17.34 9.62
C MET A 407 -5.46 16.91 11.10
N ARG A 408 -5.94 17.80 11.99
CA ARG A 408 -6.07 17.51 13.44
C ARG A 408 -6.94 16.30 13.69
N ASP A 409 -8.11 16.20 13.05
CA ASP A 409 -9.01 15.06 13.18
C ASP A 409 -8.34 13.73 12.79
N ASN A 410 -7.53 13.74 11.73
CA ASN A 410 -6.80 12.57 11.28
C ASN A 410 -5.67 12.18 12.24
N TRP A 411 -4.94 13.15 12.79
CA TRP A 411 -3.91 12.91 13.79
C TRP A 411 -4.50 12.45 15.12
N ASP A 412 -5.62 13.02 15.57
CA ASP A 412 -6.37 12.59 16.75
C ASP A 412 -6.82 11.14 16.64
N LYS A 413 -7.31 10.73 15.47
CA LYS A 413 -7.63 9.31 15.20
C LYS A 413 -6.39 8.43 15.31
N LYS A 414 -5.22 8.87 14.83
CA LYS A 414 -3.95 8.13 14.99
C LYS A 414 -3.52 8.08 16.46
N LEU A 415 -3.65 9.17 17.21
CA LEU A 415 -3.34 9.27 18.64
C LEU A 415 -4.22 8.32 19.47
N LYS A 416 -5.55 8.39 19.30
CA LYS A 416 -6.52 7.48 19.96
C LYS A 416 -6.22 6.01 19.68
N ARG A 417 -5.79 5.69 18.46
CA ARG A 417 -5.39 4.33 18.04
C ARG A 417 -3.97 3.95 18.45
N LYS A 418 -3.27 4.80 19.22
CA LYS A 418 -1.86 4.62 19.64
C LYS A 418 -0.91 4.41 18.44
N ARG A 419 -1.25 5.01 17.30
CA ARG A 419 -0.46 4.99 16.07
C ARG A 419 0.50 6.17 15.95
N MET A 420 0.29 7.20 16.76
CA MET A 420 1.05 8.44 16.88
C MET A 420 1.15 8.81 18.37
N THR A 421 2.27 9.41 18.78
CA THR A 421 2.44 9.94 20.15
C THR A 421 1.95 11.39 20.25
N LYS A 422 1.70 11.88 21.47
CA LYS A 422 1.33 13.29 21.68
C LYS A 422 2.42 14.26 21.19
N PHE A 423 3.68 13.88 21.37
CA PHE A 423 4.83 14.65 20.85
C PHE A 423 4.80 14.74 19.32
N GLN A 424 4.62 13.60 18.62
CA GLN A 424 4.52 13.58 17.16
C GLN A 424 3.33 14.39 16.66
N HIS A 425 2.18 14.30 17.34
CA HIS A 425 1.02 15.12 17.03
C HIS A 425 1.36 16.61 17.06
N ASN A 426 1.93 17.09 18.18
CA ASN A 426 2.27 18.51 18.34
C ASN A 426 3.36 18.97 17.36
N LEU A 427 4.35 18.12 17.09
CA LEU A 427 5.40 18.40 16.10
C LEU A 427 4.79 18.56 14.70
N ASN A 428 3.94 17.63 14.28
CA ASN A 428 3.28 17.71 12.96
C ASN A 428 2.42 18.96 12.83
N SER A 429 1.66 19.31 13.88
CA SER A 429 0.87 20.55 13.89
C SER A 429 1.75 21.80 13.79
N SER A 430 2.88 21.82 14.51
CA SER A 430 3.82 22.96 14.50
C SER A 430 4.56 23.11 13.17
N ASN A 431 4.65 22.04 12.39
CA ASN A 431 5.22 22.08 11.04
C ASN A 431 4.31 22.78 10.03
N VAL A 432 3.04 23.04 10.33
CA VAL A 432 2.09 23.67 9.41
C VAL A 432 1.83 25.12 9.82
N VAL A 433 2.12 26.05 8.91
CA VAL A 433 1.82 27.47 9.05
C VAL A 433 0.74 27.85 8.04
N GLY A 434 -0.38 28.39 8.51
CA GLY A 434 -1.44 28.91 7.66
C GLY A 434 -1.13 30.32 7.16
N LEU A 435 -1.37 30.58 5.88
CA LEU A 435 -1.16 31.88 5.24
C LEU A 435 -2.38 32.27 4.39
N THR A 436 -2.70 33.56 4.37
CA THR A 436 -3.87 34.09 3.66
C THR A 436 -3.53 35.34 2.88
N ASP A 437 -4.38 35.68 1.91
CA ASP A 437 -4.25 36.91 1.11
C ASP A 437 -4.41 38.18 1.97
N ASP A 438 -4.98 38.06 3.18
CA ASP A 438 -5.12 39.16 4.15
C ASP A 438 -3.76 39.62 4.73
N ASN A 439 -2.70 38.81 4.59
CA ASN A 439 -1.37 39.10 5.12
C ASN A 439 -0.27 38.96 4.04
N PRO A 440 -0.28 39.81 2.99
CA PRO A 440 0.60 39.64 1.83
C PRO A 440 2.09 39.72 2.19
N ASN A 441 2.48 40.57 3.14
CA ASN A 441 3.87 40.68 3.60
C ASN A 441 4.38 39.40 4.26
N LEU A 442 3.50 38.65 4.95
CA LEU A 442 3.85 37.35 5.52
C LEU A 442 4.00 36.30 4.43
N VAL A 443 3.10 36.31 3.43
CA VAL A 443 3.19 35.43 2.27
C VAL A 443 4.54 35.64 1.57
N GLU A 444 4.88 36.86 1.18
CA GLU A 444 6.14 37.18 0.49
C GLU A 444 7.37 36.73 1.30
N LYS A 445 7.41 37.07 2.60
CA LYS A 445 8.52 36.69 3.49
C LYS A 445 8.70 35.18 3.60
N HIS A 446 7.62 34.41 3.74
CA HIS A 446 7.69 32.96 3.86
C HIS A 446 8.01 32.28 2.52
N PHE A 447 7.47 32.79 1.42
CA PHE A 447 7.66 32.23 0.09
C PHE A 447 9.09 32.44 -0.43
N GLY A 448 9.78 33.51 -0.01
CA GLY A 448 11.19 33.78 -0.35
C GLY A 448 12.20 32.71 0.09
N ASN A 449 11.79 31.73 0.91
CA ASN A 449 12.63 30.58 1.31
C ASN A 449 11.99 29.22 0.98
N THR A 450 11.03 29.19 0.05
CA THR A 450 10.30 27.97 -0.30
C THR A 450 11.03 27.17 -1.37
N ASP A 451 11.21 25.87 -1.14
CA ASP A 451 11.91 24.97 -2.07
C ASP A 451 10.96 24.35 -3.10
N MET A 452 9.70 24.12 -2.71
CA MET A 452 8.68 23.54 -3.59
C MET A 452 7.29 24.11 -3.29
N ILE A 453 6.54 24.38 -4.36
CA ILE A 453 5.11 24.67 -4.33
C ILE A 453 4.35 23.44 -4.81
N ILE A 454 3.26 23.08 -4.14
CA ILE A 454 2.28 22.10 -4.62
C ILE A 454 0.93 22.78 -4.73
N GLU A 455 0.49 23.03 -5.95
CA GLU A 455 -0.77 23.69 -6.27
C GLU A 455 -1.94 22.70 -6.28
N ALA A 456 -2.97 22.97 -5.49
CA ALA A 456 -4.18 22.15 -5.33
C ALA A 456 -5.45 23.03 -5.27
N VAL A 457 -5.55 24.01 -6.17
CA VAL A 457 -6.71 24.88 -6.38
C VAL A 457 -7.66 24.30 -7.44
N PHE A 458 -8.70 25.06 -7.79
CA PHE A 458 -9.70 24.65 -8.78
C PHE A 458 -9.09 24.33 -10.15
N GLU A 459 -9.79 23.46 -10.88
CA GLU A 459 -9.39 22.98 -12.22
C GLU A 459 -9.73 24.04 -13.29
N ASP A 460 -8.97 25.14 -13.29
CA ASP A 460 -9.11 26.28 -14.19
C ASP A 460 -7.73 26.72 -14.69
N LEU A 461 -7.54 26.71 -16.02
CA LEU A 461 -6.23 26.95 -16.64
C LEU A 461 -5.72 28.38 -16.40
N ASP A 462 -6.59 29.38 -16.55
CA ASP A 462 -6.22 30.78 -16.40
C ASP A 462 -5.83 31.10 -14.96
N LEU A 463 -6.56 30.56 -13.99
CA LEU A 463 -6.24 30.65 -12.58
C LEU A 463 -4.88 30.02 -12.27
N LYS A 464 -4.60 28.82 -12.80
CA LYS A 464 -3.33 28.12 -12.57
C LYS A 464 -2.16 28.90 -13.17
N ARG A 465 -2.28 29.41 -14.41
CA ARG A 465 -1.28 30.28 -15.05
C ARG A 465 -1.03 31.56 -14.25
N LYS A 466 -2.10 32.20 -13.76
CA LYS A 466 -1.99 33.38 -12.89
C LYS A 466 -1.22 33.05 -11.60
N ILE A 467 -1.51 31.90 -10.97
CA ILE A 467 -0.79 31.47 -9.77
C ILE A 467 0.69 31.26 -10.08
N VAL A 468 1.04 30.59 -11.18
CA VAL A 468 2.45 30.43 -11.60
C VAL A 468 3.13 31.80 -11.70
N ALA A 469 2.54 32.72 -12.47
CA ALA A 469 3.11 34.06 -12.67
C ALA A 469 3.23 34.89 -11.38
N ASP A 470 2.30 34.73 -10.42
CA ASP A 470 2.33 35.44 -9.15
C ASP A 470 3.38 34.85 -8.20
N ILE A 471 3.49 33.52 -8.13
CA ILE A 471 4.47 32.82 -7.29
C ILE A 471 5.89 33.06 -7.77
N GLU A 472 6.15 33.09 -9.08
CA GLU A 472 7.48 33.35 -9.62
C GLU A 472 8.09 34.70 -9.21
N LYS A 473 7.25 35.67 -8.80
CA LYS A 473 7.71 36.98 -8.33
C LYS A 473 8.27 36.94 -6.91
N ILE A 474 7.88 35.94 -6.11
CA ILE A 474 8.12 35.91 -4.66
C ILE A 474 8.87 34.65 -4.19
N THR A 475 9.17 33.71 -5.09
CA THR A 475 9.95 32.49 -4.77
C THR A 475 11.34 32.51 -5.39
N PRO A 476 12.33 31.86 -4.74
CA PRO A 476 13.67 31.67 -5.30
C PRO A 476 13.66 30.99 -6.67
N ASP A 477 14.73 31.18 -7.45
CA ASP A 477 14.91 30.58 -8.78
C ASP A 477 15.00 29.06 -8.76
N HIS A 478 15.42 28.46 -7.64
CA HIS A 478 15.46 27.00 -7.50
C HIS A 478 14.09 26.38 -7.15
N CYS A 479 13.08 27.20 -6.86
CA CYS A 479 11.79 26.73 -6.37
C CYS A 479 11.06 25.91 -7.44
N VAL A 480 10.75 24.64 -7.14
CA VAL A 480 9.97 23.77 -8.02
C VAL A 480 8.48 24.09 -7.87
N PHE A 481 7.77 24.28 -8.98
CA PHE A 481 6.33 24.41 -8.99
C PHE A 481 5.67 23.12 -9.45
N ALA A 482 5.02 22.43 -8.53
CA ALA A 482 4.24 21.24 -8.81
C ALA A 482 2.75 21.55 -8.84
N THR A 483 2.00 21.00 -9.79
CA THR A 483 0.53 21.12 -9.85
C THR A 483 -0.15 19.76 -9.65
N ASN A 484 -1.20 19.74 -8.81
CA ASN A 484 -2.10 18.60 -8.57
C ASN A 484 -3.34 18.65 -9.49
N THR A 485 -3.20 19.18 -10.70
CA THR A 485 -4.27 19.10 -11.71
C THR A 485 -4.57 17.65 -12.08
N SER A 486 -5.80 17.36 -12.51
CA SER A 486 -6.27 16.00 -12.81
C SER A 486 -6.43 15.73 -14.29
N ALA A 487 -6.57 16.77 -15.12
CA ALA A 487 -6.75 16.60 -16.56
C ALA A 487 -5.99 17.61 -17.42
N ILE A 488 -5.71 18.81 -16.90
CA ILE A 488 -5.07 19.88 -17.68
C ILE A 488 -3.59 19.50 -17.95
N PRO A 489 -3.13 19.54 -19.22
CA PRO A 489 -1.73 19.32 -19.54
C PRO A 489 -0.80 20.29 -18.81
N ILE A 490 0.31 19.78 -18.29
CA ILE A 490 1.31 20.52 -17.51
C ILE A 490 1.98 21.59 -18.39
N GLY A 491 2.27 21.28 -19.64
CA GLY A 491 2.82 22.22 -20.62
C GLY A 491 1.90 23.41 -20.85
N ALA A 492 0.57 23.20 -20.83
CA ALA A 492 -0.39 24.29 -20.93
C ALA A 492 -0.34 25.19 -19.69
N ILE A 493 -0.13 24.64 -18.49
CA ILE A 493 0.04 25.44 -17.26
C ILE A 493 1.38 26.18 -17.26
N ALA A 494 2.43 25.58 -17.83
CA ALA A 494 3.77 26.15 -17.92
C ALA A 494 3.89 27.26 -18.96
N GLU A 495 2.95 27.37 -19.91
CA GLU A 495 2.98 28.41 -20.94
C GLU A 495 2.99 29.81 -20.33
N GLY A 496 3.98 30.63 -20.71
CA GLY A 496 4.17 31.99 -20.20
C GLY A 496 4.91 32.09 -18.85
N SER A 497 5.32 30.96 -18.26
CA SER A 497 6.23 30.92 -17.10
C SER A 497 7.61 31.48 -17.47
N LYS A 498 8.28 32.14 -16.51
CA LYS A 498 9.67 32.57 -16.66
C LYS A 498 10.67 31.42 -16.45
N ARG A 499 10.26 30.36 -15.75
CA ARG A 499 11.08 29.20 -15.37
C ARG A 499 10.30 27.90 -15.65
N PRO A 500 9.83 27.65 -16.89
CA PRO A 500 9.01 26.49 -17.22
C PRO A 500 9.71 25.16 -16.91
N GLU A 501 11.04 25.14 -16.91
CA GLU A 501 11.86 23.98 -16.56
C GLU A 501 11.68 23.49 -15.11
N ASN A 502 11.17 24.35 -14.23
CA ASN A 502 10.87 24.06 -12.83
C ASN A 502 9.40 23.66 -12.59
N ILE A 503 8.59 23.57 -13.64
CA ILE A 503 7.18 23.21 -13.56
C ILE A 503 6.99 21.73 -13.85
N ILE A 504 6.21 21.04 -13.00
CA ILE A 504 5.92 19.60 -13.13
C ILE A 504 4.53 19.25 -12.59
N GLY A 505 3.92 18.18 -13.09
CA GLY A 505 2.73 17.60 -12.47
C GLY A 505 3.07 16.68 -11.30
N MET A 506 2.33 16.83 -10.20
CA MET A 506 2.30 15.89 -9.07
C MET A 506 0.84 15.58 -8.76
N HIS A 507 0.25 14.64 -9.50
CA HIS A 507 -1.16 14.30 -9.40
C HIS A 507 -1.40 13.25 -8.29
N TYR A 508 -1.91 13.73 -7.16
CA TYR A 508 -2.32 12.94 -6.00
C TYR A 508 -3.76 12.45 -6.14
N PHE A 509 -4.02 11.28 -5.57
CA PHE A 509 -5.35 10.67 -5.55
C PHE A 509 -6.06 10.89 -4.21
N SER A 510 -7.37 11.18 -4.27
CA SER A 510 -8.19 11.41 -3.07
C SER A 510 -8.70 10.10 -2.45
N PRO A 511 -8.71 9.96 -1.11
CA PRO A 511 -8.13 10.87 -0.11
C PRO A 511 -6.61 10.72 -0.02
N VAL A 512 -5.89 11.85 -0.04
CA VAL A 512 -4.41 11.89 -0.13
C VAL A 512 -3.70 11.07 0.97
N PRO A 513 -4.10 11.08 2.26
CA PRO A 513 -3.40 10.27 3.28
C PRO A 513 -3.57 8.75 3.13
N SER A 514 -4.51 8.30 2.30
CA SER A 514 -4.88 6.89 2.16
C SER A 514 -4.52 6.29 0.82
N MET A 515 -4.59 7.08 -0.26
CA MET A 515 -4.25 6.62 -1.59
C MET A 515 -2.73 6.54 -1.75
N PRO A 516 -2.16 5.41 -2.20
CA PRO A 516 -0.72 5.25 -2.27
C PRO A 516 -0.10 5.84 -3.55
N LEU A 517 -0.85 5.98 -4.63
CA LEU A 517 -0.32 6.46 -5.92
C LEU A 517 -0.04 7.96 -5.92
N LEU A 518 0.99 8.34 -6.68
CA LEU A 518 1.27 9.69 -7.16
C LEU A 518 1.77 9.59 -8.62
N GLU A 519 1.11 10.28 -9.54
CA GLU A 519 1.63 10.44 -10.91
C GLU A 519 2.57 11.66 -10.95
N ILE A 520 3.77 11.46 -11.49
CA ILE A 520 4.77 12.50 -11.76
C ILE A 520 4.74 12.77 -13.27
N ILE A 521 4.40 14.00 -13.65
CA ILE A 521 4.10 14.35 -15.05
C ILE A 521 5.05 15.47 -15.53
N PRO A 522 6.22 15.15 -16.07
CA PRO A 522 7.05 16.15 -16.75
C PRO A 522 6.40 16.58 -18.06
N HIS A 523 6.39 17.89 -18.32
CA HIS A 523 6.17 18.40 -19.68
C HIS A 523 7.51 18.42 -20.44
N GLU A 524 7.47 18.70 -21.74
CA GLU A 524 8.64 18.64 -22.63
C GLU A 524 9.83 19.50 -22.13
N GLY A 525 9.56 20.64 -21.48
CA GLY A 525 10.59 21.53 -20.95
C GLY A 525 11.04 21.24 -19.52
N THR A 526 10.42 20.31 -18.79
CA THR A 526 10.78 20.03 -17.39
C THR A 526 12.20 19.46 -17.29
N ASN A 527 13.09 20.09 -16.51
CA ASN A 527 14.47 19.62 -16.35
C ASN A 527 14.58 18.38 -15.44
N GLU A 528 15.70 17.66 -15.52
CA GLU A 528 15.92 16.43 -14.73
C GLU A 528 15.96 16.67 -13.22
N ALA A 529 16.51 17.80 -12.78
CA ALA A 529 16.58 18.15 -11.36
C ALA A 529 15.17 18.29 -10.75
N THR A 530 14.23 18.89 -11.49
CA THR A 530 12.81 19.01 -11.10
C THR A 530 12.13 17.65 -11.03
N ARG A 531 12.36 16.78 -12.02
CA ARG A 531 11.85 15.40 -12.03
C ARG A 531 12.33 14.60 -10.82
N ALA A 532 13.63 14.65 -10.55
CA ALA A 532 14.24 14.00 -9.38
C ALA A 532 13.69 14.56 -8.06
N THR A 533 13.52 15.88 -7.97
CA THR A 533 12.98 16.55 -6.78
C THR A 533 11.55 16.12 -6.48
N ALA A 534 10.66 16.16 -7.49
CA ALA A 534 9.27 15.74 -7.33
C ALA A 534 9.15 14.26 -6.94
N PHE A 535 9.93 13.39 -7.59
CA PHE A 535 9.96 11.97 -7.26
C PHE A 535 10.42 11.73 -5.81
N ASN A 536 11.49 12.39 -5.38
CA ASN A 536 12.03 12.29 -4.01
C ASN A 536 11.04 12.79 -2.96
N VAL A 537 10.35 13.91 -3.22
CA VAL A 537 9.31 14.42 -2.31
C VAL A 537 8.16 13.42 -2.21
N GLY A 538 7.67 12.91 -3.35
CA GLY A 538 6.59 11.92 -3.40
C GLY A 538 6.92 10.63 -2.63
N THR A 539 8.10 10.06 -2.87
CA THR A 539 8.55 8.86 -2.15
C THR A 539 8.79 9.13 -0.67
N LYS A 540 9.35 10.29 -0.29
CA LYS A 540 9.50 10.70 1.12
C LYS A 540 8.15 10.82 1.83
N GLN A 541 7.14 11.39 1.17
CA GLN A 541 5.75 11.43 1.62
C GLN A 541 5.14 10.03 1.80
N GLY A 542 5.76 8.98 1.27
CA GLY A 542 5.32 7.60 1.36
C GLY A 542 4.39 7.18 0.23
N LYS A 543 4.44 7.89 -0.90
CA LYS A 543 3.72 7.55 -2.13
C LYS A 543 4.53 6.58 -2.98
N THR A 544 3.81 5.77 -3.75
CA THR A 544 4.33 5.01 -4.87
C THR A 544 4.24 5.93 -6.09
N CYS A 545 5.39 6.36 -6.60
CA CYS A 545 5.44 7.30 -7.71
C CYS A 545 5.54 6.56 -9.04
N ILE A 546 4.73 6.96 -10.02
CA ILE A 546 4.89 6.56 -11.41
C ILE A 546 5.17 7.79 -12.26
N VAL A 547 6.03 7.67 -13.27
CA VAL A 547 6.29 8.75 -14.23
C VAL A 547 5.44 8.47 -15.46
N VAL A 548 4.72 9.50 -15.94
CA VAL A 548 3.83 9.39 -17.10
C VAL A 548 3.97 10.63 -17.99
N LYS A 549 3.76 10.49 -19.30
CA LYS A 549 3.83 11.64 -20.23
C LYS A 549 2.71 12.65 -19.97
N ASP A 550 3.00 13.90 -20.28
CA ASP A 550 2.04 15.01 -20.23
C ASP A 550 1.05 14.94 -21.39
N VAL A 551 -0.11 14.34 -21.13
CA VAL A 551 -1.24 14.25 -22.04
C VAL A 551 -2.54 14.53 -21.30
N PRO A 552 -3.63 14.91 -21.99
CA PRO A 552 -4.96 15.02 -21.39
C PRO A 552 -5.34 13.81 -20.51
N GLY A 553 -5.54 14.03 -19.22
CA GLY A 553 -5.89 12.99 -18.24
C GLY A 553 -4.75 12.03 -17.86
N PHE A 554 -3.53 12.29 -18.31
CA PHE A 554 -2.31 11.52 -18.01
C PHE A 554 -2.47 10.04 -18.32
N TYR A 555 -2.33 9.16 -17.32
CA TYR A 555 -2.55 7.74 -17.47
C TYR A 555 -3.84 7.27 -16.80
N VAL A 556 -4.00 7.49 -15.49
CA VAL A 556 -5.15 6.94 -14.73
C VAL A 556 -6.48 7.53 -15.21
N ASN A 557 -6.59 8.85 -15.30
CA ASN A 557 -7.85 9.50 -15.69
C ASN A 557 -8.17 9.29 -17.17
N ARG A 558 -7.14 9.26 -18.03
CA ARG A 558 -7.27 8.87 -19.44
C ARG A 558 -7.90 7.49 -19.59
N CYS A 559 -7.42 6.50 -18.84
CA CYS A 559 -8.03 5.16 -18.83
C CYS A 559 -9.47 5.19 -18.29
N LEU A 560 -9.75 5.96 -17.23
CA LEU A 560 -11.09 6.05 -16.65
C LEU A 560 -12.14 6.69 -17.57
N GLY A 561 -11.73 7.50 -18.55
CA GLY A 561 -12.64 8.14 -19.51
C GLY A 561 -13.54 7.12 -20.24
N PRO A 562 -12.99 6.23 -21.07
CA PRO A 562 -13.76 5.17 -21.75
C PRO A 562 -14.56 4.27 -20.80
N PHE A 563 -14.02 3.98 -19.61
CA PHE A 563 -14.72 3.22 -18.57
C PHE A 563 -16.02 3.91 -18.15
N LEU A 564 -16.00 5.22 -17.89
CA LEU A 564 -17.19 5.97 -17.45
C LEU A 564 -18.18 6.22 -18.59
N VAL A 565 -17.68 6.44 -19.80
CA VAL A 565 -18.54 6.55 -20.99
C VAL A 565 -19.32 5.25 -21.21
N GLU A 566 -18.67 4.09 -21.06
CA GLU A 566 -19.34 2.79 -21.20
C GLU A 566 -20.40 2.55 -20.11
N VAL A 567 -20.18 3.05 -18.91
CA VAL A 567 -21.19 3.01 -17.84
C VAL A 567 -22.45 3.77 -18.26
N SER A 568 -22.30 4.95 -18.89
CA SER A 568 -23.44 5.69 -19.45
C SER A 568 -24.09 4.94 -20.62
N ALA A 569 -23.30 4.29 -21.49
CA ALA A 569 -23.82 3.45 -22.57
C ALA A 569 -24.69 2.30 -22.05
N LEU A 570 -24.25 1.65 -20.96
CA LEU A 570 -24.99 0.55 -20.35
C LEU A 570 -26.27 1.01 -19.64
N ILE A 571 -26.28 2.21 -19.05
CA ILE A 571 -27.52 2.84 -18.54
C ILE A 571 -28.51 3.03 -19.69
N ARG A 572 -28.04 3.58 -20.81
CA ARG A 572 -28.85 3.75 -22.02
C ARG A 572 -29.41 2.42 -22.54
N ASP A 573 -28.64 1.34 -22.40
CA ASP A 573 -29.00 -0.03 -22.80
C ASP A 573 -29.84 -0.79 -21.74
N GLY A 574 -30.32 -0.10 -20.70
CA GLY A 574 -31.30 -0.62 -19.73
C GLY A 574 -30.70 -1.23 -18.46
N VAL A 575 -29.38 -1.18 -18.28
CA VAL A 575 -28.74 -1.73 -17.07
C VAL A 575 -28.97 -0.79 -15.88
N SER A 576 -29.50 -1.34 -14.78
CA SER A 576 -29.72 -0.56 -13.56
C SER A 576 -28.42 -0.14 -12.86
N LEU A 577 -28.46 0.98 -12.15
CA LEU A 577 -27.30 1.53 -11.42
C LEU A 577 -26.73 0.52 -10.40
N GLU A 578 -27.59 -0.18 -9.67
CA GLU A 578 -27.15 -1.21 -8.72
C GLU A 578 -26.53 -2.42 -9.41
N LYS A 579 -27.04 -2.82 -10.58
CA LYS A 579 -26.47 -3.93 -11.36
C LYS A 579 -25.10 -3.55 -11.88
N LEU A 580 -24.89 -2.33 -12.37
CA LEU A 580 -23.58 -1.80 -12.76
C LEU A 580 -22.57 -1.85 -11.61
N ASP A 581 -22.95 -1.29 -10.46
CA ASP A 581 -22.10 -1.32 -9.27
C ASP A 581 -21.77 -2.75 -8.85
N ARG A 582 -22.76 -3.64 -8.85
CA ARG A 582 -22.57 -5.04 -8.46
C ARG A 582 -21.68 -5.81 -9.42
N SER A 583 -21.86 -5.63 -10.72
CA SER A 583 -21.03 -6.26 -11.75
C SER A 583 -19.55 -5.91 -11.57
N VAL A 584 -19.24 -4.64 -11.34
CA VAL A 584 -17.85 -4.20 -11.20
C VAL A 584 -17.24 -4.59 -9.84
N LEU A 585 -18.04 -4.62 -8.77
CA LEU A 585 -17.63 -5.17 -7.47
C LEU A 585 -17.34 -6.68 -7.54
N ASP A 586 -18.18 -7.43 -8.26
CA ASP A 586 -18.00 -8.88 -8.45
C ASP A 586 -16.75 -9.16 -9.32
N PHE A 587 -16.45 -8.31 -10.30
CA PHE A 587 -15.20 -8.39 -11.08
C PHE A 587 -13.96 -8.26 -10.19
N GLY A 588 -14.07 -7.51 -9.08
CA GLY A 588 -13.02 -7.38 -8.07
C GLY A 588 -12.59 -5.95 -7.76
N MET A 589 -13.21 -4.94 -8.37
CA MET A 589 -12.94 -3.54 -8.06
C MET A 589 -13.44 -3.19 -6.65
N PRO A 590 -12.81 -2.24 -5.93
CA PRO A 590 -13.20 -1.87 -4.57
C PRO A 590 -14.50 -1.07 -4.50
N VAL A 591 -14.87 -0.39 -5.59
CA VAL A 591 -16.02 0.51 -5.69
C VAL A 591 -16.67 0.31 -7.06
N GLY A 592 -18.01 0.29 -7.11
CA GLY A 592 -18.74 0.25 -8.36
C GLY A 592 -18.70 1.58 -9.10
N PRO A 593 -18.85 1.61 -10.44
CA PRO A 593 -18.67 2.81 -11.26
C PRO A 593 -19.58 3.98 -10.89
N VAL A 594 -20.85 3.70 -10.53
CA VAL A 594 -21.83 4.74 -10.19
C VAL A 594 -21.50 5.33 -8.83
N THR A 595 -21.13 4.48 -7.86
CA THR A 595 -20.63 4.95 -6.56
C THR A 595 -19.34 5.74 -6.70
N LEU A 596 -18.43 5.32 -7.58
CA LEU A 596 -17.17 5.99 -7.80
C LEU A 596 -17.41 7.43 -8.30
N ALA A 597 -18.32 7.61 -9.28
CA ALA A 597 -18.71 8.93 -9.77
C ALA A 597 -19.27 9.82 -8.65
N ASP A 598 -20.12 9.27 -7.77
CA ASP A 598 -20.65 10.02 -6.62
C ASP A 598 -19.58 10.34 -5.54
N GLU A 599 -18.58 9.48 -5.36
CA GLU A 599 -17.50 9.70 -4.39
C GLU A 599 -16.47 10.73 -4.86
N VAL A 600 -16.13 10.70 -6.16
CA VAL A 600 -15.28 11.71 -6.81
C VAL A 600 -16.01 13.04 -6.91
N GLY A 601 -17.28 13.00 -7.29
CA GLY A 601 -18.14 14.14 -7.56
C GLY A 601 -18.56 14.17 -9.01
N ILE A 602 -19.86 14.39 -9.25
CA ILE A 602 -20.45 14.36 -10.59
C ILE A 602 -19.96 15.51 -11.46
N ASP A 603 -19.73 16.68 -10.87
CA ASP A 603 -19.13 17.84 -11.53
C ASP A 603 -17.71 17.58 -12.02
N VAL A 604 -16.86 17.00 -11.17
CA VAL A 604 -15.48 16.65 -11.53
C VAL A 604 -15.48 15.57 -12.61
N THR A 605 -16.30 14.54 -12.44
CA THR A 605 -16.43 13.44 -13.39
C THR A 605 -16.88 13.93 -14.77
N SER A 606 -17.90 14.79 -14.81
CA SER A 606 -18.40 15.41 -16.05
C SER A 606 -17.36 16.30 -16.71
N HIS A 607 -16.63 17.11 -15.92
CA HIS A 607 -15.58 17.99 -16.43
C HIS A 607 -14.46 17.19 -17.10
N VAL A 608 -13.94 16.15 -16.43
CA VAL A 608 -12.89 15.28 -16.98
C VAL A 608 -13.38 14.55 -18.22
N ALA A 609 -14.60 13.98 -18.19
CA ALA A 609 -15.16 13.28 -19.36
C ALA A 609 -15.33 14.22 -20.57
N THR A 610 -15.77 15.46 -20.33
CA THR A 610 -15.91 16.49 -21.38
C THR A 610 -14.56 16.96 -21.90
N PHE A 611 -13.56 17.08 -21.03
CA PHE A 611 -12.21 17.45 -21.43
C PHE A 611 -11.60 16.35 -22.31
N LEU A 612 -11.71 15.08 -21.89
CA LEU A 612 -11.22 13.93 -22.63
C LEU A 612 -11.96 13.70 -23.96
N SER A 613 -13.26 13.99 -24.04
CA SER A 613 -14.01 13.87 -25.29
C SER A 613 -13.63 14.93 -26.33
N LYS A 614 -13.13 16.08 -25.88
CA LYS A 614 -12.58 17.14 -26.75
C LYS A 614 -11.10 16.95 -27.07
N ALA A 615 -10.42 16.06 -26.36
CA ALA A 615 -9.03 15.68 -26.61
C ALA A 615 -8.92 14.59 -27.70
N ASP A 616 -7.70 14.12 -27.96
CA ASP A 616 -7.38 13.12 -29.00
C ASP A 616 -7.87 11.68 -28.69
N LEU A 617 -8.94 11.52 -27.90
CA LEU A 617 -9.53 10.20 -27.65
C LEU A 617 -10.53 9.77 -28.75
N GLY A 618 -11.17 10.71 -29.43
CA GLY A 618 -12.02 10.44 -30.60
C GLY A 618 -13.08 9.37 -30.34
N VAL A 619 -13.21 8.40 -31.26
CA VAL A 619 -14.20 7.31 -31.20
C VAL A 619 -14.17 6.53 -29.88
N ARG A 620 -13.04 6.52 -29.16
CA ARG A 620 -12.90 5.85 -27.86
C ARG A 620 -13.73 6.51 -26.75
N MET A 621 -14.24 7.72 -26.97
CA MET A 621 -15.18 8.40 -26.06
C MET A 621 -16.63 8.35 -26.54
N ASP A 622 -16.93 7.58 -27.59
CA ASP A 622 -18.28 7.38 -28.10
C ASP A 622 -19.06 6.31 -27.32
N GLY A 623 -20.33 6.16 -27.65
CA GLY A 623 -21.22 5.11 -27.15
C GLY A 623 -21.96 5.48 -25.86
N GLY A 624 -21.51 6.45 -25.08
CA GLY A 624 -22.21 6.95 -23.89
C GLY A 624 -22.85 8.32 -24.09
N ASP A 625 -23.72 8.72 -23.17
CA ASP A 625 -24.27 10.08 -23.11
C ASP A 625 -23.74 10.81 -21.87
N ILE A 626 -22.79 11.72 -22.06
CA ILE A 626 -22.18 12.50 -20.97
C ILE A 626 -23.14 13.58 -20.41
N THR A 627 -24.19 13.94 -21.15
CA THR A 627 -25.20 14.92 -20.70
C THR A 627 -26.04 14.40 -19.54
N LEU A 628 -25.99 13.07 -19.28
CA LEU A 628 -26.55 12.45 -18.08
C LEU A 628 -26.14 13.21 -16.81
N MET A 629 -24.88 13.65 -16.73
CA MET A 629 -24.34 14.32 -15.54
C MET A 629 -24.65 15.83 -15.51
N GLU A 630 -24.92 16.48 -16.65
CA GLU A 630 -25.12 17.93 -16.73
C GLU A 630 -26.30 18.41 -15.88
N LYS A 631 -27.50 17.83 -16.08
CA LYS A 631 -28.68 18.25 -15.28
C LYS A 631 -28.58 17.85 -13.82
N MET A 632 -27.77 16.83 -13.49
CA MET A 632 -27.50 16.49 -12.09
C MET A 632 -26.69 17.61 -11.43
N ILE A 633 -25.71 18.17 -12.14
CA ILE A 633 -24.93 19.32 -11.69
C ILE A 633 -25.84 20.55 -11.52
N ASP A 634 -26.71 20.83 -12.48
CA ASP A 634 -27.67 21.95 -12.41
C ASP A 634 -28.59 21.85 -11.17
N LYS A 635 -28.96 20.63 -10.77
CA LYS A 635 -29.75 20.35 -9.57
C LYS A 635 -28.95 20.32 -8.27
N GLY A 636 -27.64 20.53 -8.32
CA GLY A 636 -26.75 20.44 -7.16
C GLY A 636 -26.52 19.01 -6.67
N TRP A 637 -26.82 17.99 -7.48
CA TRP A 637 -26.61 16.58 -7.16
C TRP A 637 -25.15 16.17 -7.47
N LEU A 638 -24.23 16.74 -6.70
CA LEU A 638 -22.79 16.58 -6.88
C LEU A 638 -22.19 15.31 -6.24
N GLY A 639 -23.03 14.35 -5.81
CA GLY A 639 -22.59 13.11 -5.17
C GLY A 639 -22.52 13.19 -3.66
N LYS A 640 -21.58 12.44 -3.07
CA LYS A 640 -21.43 12.29 -1.61
C LYS A 640 -21.13 13.61 -0.91
N LYS A 641 -20.47 14.55 -1.59
CA LYS A 641 -20.12 15.88 -1.04
C LYS A 641 -21.32 16.80 -0.84
N SER A 642 -22.38 16.66 -1.64
CA SER A 642 -23.66 17.38 -1.48
C SER A 642 -24.72 16.54 -0.75
N GLY A 643 -24.43 15.27 -0.48
CA GLY A 643 -25.40 14.31 0.10
C GLY A 643 -26.35 13.69 -0.92
N GLN A 644 -26.24 14.05 -2.20
CA GLN A 644 -27.09 13.56 -3.28
C GLN A 644 -26.31 13.53 -4.60
N GLY A 645 -26.30 12.38 -5.27
CA GLY A 645 -25.84 12.18 -6.65
C GLY A 645 -26.75 11.18 -7.35
N PHE A 646 -26.18 10.14 -7.96
CA PHE A 646 -26.94 8.97 -8.40
C PHE A 646 -27.57 8.25 -7.20
N TYR A 647 -26.90 8.29 -6.05
CA TYR A 647 -27.42 7.85 -4.77
C TYR A 647 -27.63 9.00 -3.79
N THR A 648 -28.56 8.79 -2.86
CA THR A 648 -28.75 9.64 -1.68
C THR A 648 -27.89 9.13 -0.53
N TYR A 649 -27.16 10.04 0.12
CA TYR A 649 -26.27 9.75 1.25
C TYR A 649 -26.82 10.42 2.53
N SER A 650 -27.35 9.61 3.45
CA SER A 650 -27.87 10.10 4.73
C SER A 650 -26.97 9.73 5.90
N ASN A 651 -26.66 10.70 6.76
CA ASN A 651 -25.96 10.43 8.02
C ASN A 651 -26.79 9.57 9.01
N LYS A 652 -28.11 9.45 8.81
CA LYS A 652 -29.03 8.78 9.75
C LYS A 652 -29.30 7.30 9.41
N LYS A 653 -29.17 6.89 8.15
CA LYS A 653 -29.41 5.49 7.71
C LYS A 653 -28.13 4.93 7.09
N LYS A 654 -27.73 3.73 7.53
CA LYS A 654 -26.61 3.01 6.91
C LYS A 654 -27.02 2.55 5.51
N GLY A 655 -26.32 3.02 4.49
CA GLY A 655 -26.50 2.59 3.11
C GLY A 655 -26.66 3.77 2.15
N LYS A 656 -26.76 3.44 0.87
CA LYS A 656 -27.03 4.36 -0.24
C LYS A 656 -28.35 3.91 -0.88
N THR A 657 -29.21 4.84 -1.28
CA THR A 657 -30.50 4.56 -1.91
C THR A 657 -30.69 5.45 -3.13
N ILE A 658 -31.45 5.02 -4.13
CA ILE A 658 -31.80 5.86 -5.27
C ILE A 658 -33.08 6.63 -4.94
N SER A 659 -33.08 7.95 -5.15
CA SER A 659 -34.30 8.74 -4.97
C SER A 659 -35.25 8.55 -6.16
N PRO A 660 -36.59 8.64 -5.96
CA PRO A 660 -37.55 8.54 -7.07
C PRO A 660 -37.27 9.55 -8.19
N GLU A 661 -36.74 10.73 -7.84
CA GLU A 661 -36.42 11.78 -8.79
C GLU A 661 -35.21 11.42 -9.66
N VAL A 662 -34.14 10.87 -9.06
CA VAL A 662 -32.99 10.36 -9.82
C VAL A 662 -33.41 9.19 -10.70
N GLN A 663 -34.24 8.28 -10.18
CA GLN A 663 -34.73 7.14 -10.96
C GLN A 663 -35.55 7.60 -12.18
N ALA A 664 -36.44 8.57 -12.01
CA ALA A 664 -37.22 9.15 -13.10
C ALA A 664 -36.31 9.85 -14.12
N TYR A 665 -35.29 10.56 -13.66
CA TYR A 665 -34.32 11.25 -14.51
C TYR A 665 -33.47 10.27 -15.32
N VAL A 666 -32.85 9.27 -14.69
CA VAL A 666 -32.05 8.22 -15.35
C VAL A 666 -32.87 7.46 -16.38
N LYS A 667 -34.16 7.19 -16.09
CA LYS A 667 -35.07 6.53 -17.04
C LYS A 667 -35.24 7.30 -18.36
N THR A 668 -35.04 8.62 -18.37
CA THR A 668 -35.11 9.42 -19.62
C THR A 668 -33.94 9.16 -20.58
N PHE A 669 -32.84 8.55 -20.11
CA PHE A 669 -31.67 8.18 -20.90
C PHE A 669 -31.72 6.74 -21.41
N VAL A 670 -32.62 5.91 -20.87
CA VAL A 670 -32.81 4.52 -21.32
C VAL A 670 -33.48 4.54 -22.69
N LYS A 671 -32.78 4.03 -23.72
CA LYS A 671 -33.29 3.94 -25.10
C LYS A 671 -33.76 2.54 -25.46
N GLN A 672 -33.18 1.53 -24.82
CA GLN A 672 -33.49 0.12 -25.05
C GLN A 672 -33.22 -0.67 -23.76
N ASP A 673 -33.72 -1.90 -23.70
CA ASP A 673 -33.38 -2.86 -22.65
C ASP A 673 -32.86 -4.13 -23.31
N LEU A 674 -31.53 -4.29 -23.30
CA LEU A 674 -30.86 -5.43 -23.92
C LEU A 674 -30.86 -6.67 -23.02
N ASN A 675 -31.34 -6.57 -21.77
CA ASN A 675 -31.31 -7.65 -20.78
C ASN A 675 -29.94 -8.36 -20.68
N LEU A 676 -28.85 -7.58 -20.68
CA LEU A 676 -27.48 -8.09 -20.67
C LEU A 676 -27.20 -8.91 -19.41
N ASP A 677 -26.44 -9.99 -19.56
CA ASP A 677 -25.95 -10.73 -18.40
C ASP A 677 -24.81 -9.97 -17.68
N LYS A 678 -24.37 -10.51 -16.55
CA LYS A 678 -23.33 -9.88 -15.73
C LYS A 678 -21.98 -9.86 -16.44
N GLU A 679 -21.65 -10.93 -17.17
CA GLU A 679 -20.35 -11.12 -17.79
C GLU A 679 -20.17 -10.16 -18.96
N GLU A 680 -21.20 -10.00 -19.81
CA GLU A 680 -21.20 -9.03 -20.90
C GLU A 680 -21.09 -7.58 -20.37
N ILE A 681 -21.78 -7.24 -19.28
CA ILE A 681 -21.63 -5.95 -18.60
C ILE A 681 -20.19 -5.73 -18.13
N GLN A 682 -19.58 -6.73 -17.49
CA GLN A 682 -18.20 -6.65 -17.01
C GLN A 682 -17.23 -6.49 -18.18
N ASN A 683 -17.34 -7.34 -19.19
CA ASN A 683 -16.43 -7.36 -20.32
C ASN A 683 -16.54 -6.07 -21.15
N ARG A 684 -17.74 -5.50 -21.34
CA ARG A 684 -17.88 -4.19 -22.01
C ARG A 684 -17.13 -3.07 -21.28
N ILE A 685 -17.32 -2.97 -19.96
CA ILE A 685 -16.67 -1.91 -19.15
C ILE A 685 -15.15 -2.11 -19.10
N ILE A 686 -14.70 -3.34 -18.78
CA ILE A 686 -13.29 -3.64 -18.57
C ILE A 686 -12.51 -3.65 -19.88
N SER A 687 -13.13 -4.06 -21.00
CA SER A 687 -12.47 -4.05 -22.32
C SER A 687 -11.99 -2.68 -22.73
N ARG A 688 -12.86 -1.67 -22.64
CA ARG A 688 -12.50 -0.28 -22.95
C ARG A 688 -11.43 0.26 -22.00
N PHE A 689 -11.51 -0.10 -20.71
CA PHE A 689 -10.53 0.35 -19.70
C PHE A 689 -9.12 -0.18 -19.96
N VAL A 690 -9.00 -1.48 -20.22
CA VAL A 690 -7.73 -2.16 -20.43
C VAL A 690 -7.15 -1.89 -21.83
N ASN A 691 -8.00 -1.75 -22.85
CA ASN A 691 -7.56 -1.31 -24.18
C ASN A 691 -6.95 0.09 -24.14
N GLU A 692 -7.52 1.02 -23.37
CA GLU A 692 -6.93 2.34 -23.18
C GLU A 692 -5.59 2.27 -22.45
N ALA A 693 -5.43 1.36 -21.49
CA ALA A 693 -4.15 1.12 -20.83
C ALA A 693 -3.10 0.60 -21.82
N ALA A 694 -3.47 -0.36 -22.68
CA ALA A 694 -2.60 -0.86 -23.74
C ALA A 694 -2.26 0.22 -24.77
N LYS A 695 -3.21 1.09 -25.13
CA LYS A 695 -2.97 2.25 -25.98
C LYS A 695 -2.03 3.27 -25.31
N CYS A 696 -2.10 3.45 -24.00
CA CYS A 696 -1.14 4.28 -23.27
C CYS A 696 0.29 3.71 -23.30
N LEU A 697 0.45 2.39 -23.35
CA LEU A 697 1.75 1.76 -23.57
C LEU A 697 2.22 1.92 -25.02
N GLU A 698 1.31 1.77 -25.99
CA GLU A 698 1.58 1.98 -27.42
C GLU A 698 2.03 3.42 -27.71
N ASP A 699 1.37 4.41 -27.10
CA ASP A 699 1.69 5.84 -27.22
C ASP A 699 2.89 6.25 -26.34
N GLU A 700 3.53 5.29 -25.66
CA GLU A 700 4.62 5.50 -24.71
C GLU A 700 4.28 6.50 -23.60
N ILE A 701 3.01 6.66 -23.23
CA ILE A 701 2.59 7.49 -22.09
C ILE A 701 3.10 6.88 -20.78
N ILE A 702 3.20 5.55 -20.75
CA ILE A 702 3.87 4.76 -19.72
C ILE A 702 5.02 4.00 -20.34
N ASP A 703 6.12 3.87 -19.58
CA ASP A 703 7.36 3.29 -20.12
C ASP A 703 7.31 1.77 -20.27
N ASN A 704 6.50 1.09 -19.44
CA ASN A 704 6.42 -0.38 -19.42
C ASN A 704 5.12 -0.88 -18.74
N PRO A 705 4.78 -2.17 -18.91
CA PRO A 705 3.59 -2.78 -18.31
C PRO A 705 3.53 -2.70 -16.78
N VAL A 706 4.67 -2.76 -16.08
CA VAL A 706 4.72 -2.72 -14.61
C VAL A 706 4.23 -1.36 -14.10
N VAL A 707 4.70 -0.27 -14.72
CA VAL A 707 4.23 1.09 -14.41
C VAL A 707 2.71 1.18 -14.59
N GLY A 708 2.20 0.65 -15.70
CA GLY A 708 0.79 0.66 -16.00
C GLY A 708 -0.07 -0.16 -15.04
N ASP A 709 0.38 -1.35 -14.66
CA ASP A 709 -0.30 -2.21 -13.70
C ASP A 709 -0.37 -1.55 -12.32
N ILE A 710 0.77 -1.06 -11.84
CA ILE A 710 0.86 -0.38 -10.54
C ILE A 710 0.02 0.89 -10.52
N GLY A 711 0.02 1.66 -11.61
CA GLY A 711 -0.82 2.84 -11.77
C GLY A 711 -2.30 2.55 -11.61
N LEU A 712 -2.86 1.58 -12.33
CA LEU A 712 -4.31 1.32 -12.23
C LEU A 712 -4.68 0.56 -10.94
N VAL A 713 -3.82 -0.32 -10.43
CA VAL A 713 -4.07 -1.02 -9.16
C VAL A 713 -4.13 -0.05 -7.98
N PHE A 714 -3.27 0.98 -7.95
CA PHE A 714 -3.23 1.95 -6.85
C PHE A 714 -4.01 3.23 -7.08
N GLY A 715 -4.24 3.60 -8.33
CA GLY A 715 -5.02 4.78 -8.71
C GLY A 715 -6.52 4.51 -8.69
N THR A 716 -6.96 3.44 -9.38
CA THR A 716 -8.39 3.12 -9.54
C THR A 716 -8.85 1.95 -8.67
N GLY A 717 -7.89 1.13 -8.21
CA GLY A 717 -8.20 -0.09 -7.50
C GLY A 717 -8.45 -1.27 -8.44
N PHE A 718 -7.84 -1.30 -9.63
CA PHE A 718 -7.90 -2.47 -10.51
C PHE A 718 -7.69 -3.76 -9.72
N ALA A 719 -8.55 -4.75 -9.95
CA ALA A 719 -8.67 -5.95 -9.13
C ALA A 719 -7.30 -6.59 -8.82
N PRO A 720 -6.77 -6.49 -7.59
CA PRO A 720 -5.37 -6.84 -7.32
C PRO A 720 -5.02 -8.31 -7.54
N PHE A 721 -5.97 -9.23 -7.36
CA PHE A 721 -5.77 -10.65 -7.65
C PHE A 721 -5.67 -10.95 -9.16
N ARG A 722 -5.91 -9.96 -10.02
CA ARG A 722 -5.68 -10.01 -11.47
C ARG A 722 -4.41 -9.26 -11.89
N GLY A 723 -3.66 -8.68 -10.95
CA GLY A 723 -2.33 -8.10 -11.15
C GLY A 723 -2.31 -6.68 -11.72
N GLY A 724 -3.27 -6.33 -12.58
CA GLY A 724 -3.30 -5.08 -13.33
C GLY A 724 -3.80 -5.34 -14.77
N PRO A 725 -4.10 -4.31 -15.58
CA PRO A 725 -4.51 -4.46 -16.97
C PRO A 725 -3.63 -5.41 -17.79
N PHE A 726 -2.30 -5.32 -17.69
CA PHE A 726 -1.38 -6.10 -18.52
C PHE A 726 -1.24 -7.54 -18.03
N ARG A 727 -1.16 -7.74 -16.72
CA ARG A 727 -1.20 -9.11 -16.16
C ARG A 727 -2.53 -9.81 -16.46
N TYR A 728 -3.64 -9.06 -16.43
CA TYR A 728 -4.96 -9.58 -16.78
C TYR A 728 -5.06 -9.98 -18.26
N LEU A 729 -4.46 -9.21 -19.17
CA LEU A 729 -4.33 -9.58 -20.58
C LEU A 729 -3.55 -10.89 -20.77
N ASP A 730 -2.43 -11.06 -20.06
CA ASP A 730 -1.65 -12.29 -20.12
C ASP A 730 -2.39 -13.51 -19.53
N GLN A 731 -3.22 -13.31 -18.50
CA GLN A 731 -4.05 -14.37 -17.91
C GLN A 731 -5.18 -14.84 -18.87
N ILE A 732 -5.78 -13.92 -19.63
CA ILE A 732 -6.82 -14.26 -20.62
C ILE A 732 -6.22 -14.84 -21.90
N GLY A 733 -5.01 -14.39 -22.25
CA GLY A 733 -4.42 -14.56 -23.57
C GLY A 733 -4.83 -13.41 -24.49
N VAL A 734 -3.84 -12.69 -25.02
CA VAL A 734 -4.07 -11.45 -25.81
C VAL A 734 -4.92 -11.73 -27.06
N ALA A 735 -4.73 -12.88 -27.73
CA ALA A 735 -5.54 -13.27 -28.88
C ALA A 735 -7.03 -13.41 -28.53
N ASN A 736 -7.35 -14.15 -27.46
CA ASN A 736 -8.72 -14.30 -26.97
C ASN A 736 -9.36 -12.94 -26.62
N TYR A 737 -8.55 -12.04 -26.06
CA TYR A 737 -9.00 -10.71 -25.70
C TYR A 737 -9.33 -9.84 -26.92
N VAL A 738 -8.46 -9.87 -27.94
CA VAL A 738 -8.68 -9.18 -29.21
C VAL A 738 -9.93 -9.70 -29.92
N ASP A 739 -10.15 -11.02 -29.93
CA ASP A 739 -11.36 -11.61 -30.52
C ASP A 739 -12.64 -11.14 -29.80
N MET A 740 -12.62 -11.10 -28.47
CA MET A 740 -13.72 -10.54 -27.68
C MET A 740 -13.98 -9.07 -28.03
N MET A 741 -12.93 -8.26 -28.15
CA MET A 741 -13.04 -6.84 -28.49
C MET A 741 -13.59 -6.63 -29.90
N ASN A 742 -13.13 -7.40 -30.90
CA ASN A 742 -13.65 -7.33 -32.26
C ASN A 742 -15.15 -7.69 -32.31
N SER A 743 -15.58 -8.71 -31.56
CA SER A 743 -16.99 -9.07 -31.43
C SER A 743 -17.83 -7.92 -30.85
N PHE A 744 -17.31 -7.20 -29.86
CA PHE A 744 -17.97 -5.99 -29.35
C PHE A 744 -17.92 -4.82 -30.32
N ALA A 745 -16.85 -4.68 -31.12
CA ALA A 745 -16.79 -3.66 -32.16
C ALA A 745 -17.89 -3.86 -33.21
N ASP A 746 -18.08 -5.11 -33.65
CA ASP A 746 -19.16 -5.48 -34.59
C ASP A 746 -20.55 -5.23 -34.00
N LYS A 747 -20.75 -5.53 -32.71
CA LYS A 747 -22.06 -5.45 -32.04
C LYS A 747 -22.42 -4.05 -31.57
N TYR A 748 -21.45 -3.27 -31.11
CA TYR A 748 -21.67 -2.03 -30.36
C TYR A 748 -20.96 -0.80 -30.93
N GLY A 749 -20.02 -0.98 -31.86
CA GLY A 749 -19.34 0.11 -32.57
C GLY A 749 -17.84 0.22 -32.32
N GLY A 750 -17.18 1.07 -33.12
CA GLY A 750 -15.72 1.19 -33.19
C GLY A 750 -15.01 1.59 -31.89
N GLN A 751 -15.72 2.06 -30.86
CA GLN A 751 -15.15 2.35 -29.55
C GLN A 751 -14.58 1.11 -28.83
N PHE A 752 -14.90 -0.09 -29.32
CA PHE A 752 -14.36 -1.37 -28.87
C PHE A 752 -13.22 -1.91 -29.75
N GLU A 753 -12.78 -1.19 -30.78
CA GLU A 753 -11.67 -1.66 -31.60
C GLU A 753 -10.38 -1.80 -30.77
N PRO A 754 -9.67 -2.94 -30.83
CA PRO A 754 -8.42 -3.12 -30.12
C PRO A 754 -7.34 -2.19 -30.70
N CYS A 755 -6.49 -1.64 -29.84
CA CYS A 755 -5.33 -0.87 -30.29
C CYS A 755 -4.34 -1.75 -31.08
N GLN A 756 -3.42 -1.10 -31.80
CA GLN A 756 -2.51 -1.81 -32.69
C GLN A 756 -1.58 -2.75 -31.92
N LEU A 757 -1.10 -2.33 -30.75
CA LEU A 757 -0.24 -3.13 -29.88
C LEU A 757 -0.90 -4.47 -29.50
N LEU A 758 -2.19 -4.46 -29.17
CA LEU A 758 -2.91 -5.70 -28.85
C LEU A 758 -3.06 -6.59 -30.09
N LYS A 759 -3.34 -6.01 -31.27
CA LYS A 759 -3.42 -6.75 -32.53
C LYS A 759 -2.07 -7.41 -32.87
N ASP A 760 -0.97 -6.68 -32.70
CA ASP A 760 0.38 -7.19 -32.97
C ASP A 760 0.77 -8.32 -32.01
N TYR A 761 0.40 -8.18 -30.73
CA TYR A 761 0.67 -9.20 -29.71
C TYR A 761 -0.19 -10.45 -29.93
N ALA A 762 -1.47 -10.28 -30.29
CA ALA A 762 -2.35 -11.38 -30.67
C ALA A 762 -1.82 -12.14 -31.89
N ALA A 763 -1.30 -11.44 -32.91
CA ALA A 763 -0.76 -12.06 -34.12
C ALA A 763 0.51 -12.89 -33.88
N THR A 764 1.23 -12.63 -32.80
CA THR A 764 2.53 -13.26 -32.48
C THR A 764 2.51 -14.09 -31.21
N ASP A 765 1.33 -14.29 -30.59
CA ASP A 765 1.14 -14.94 -29.28
C ASP A 765 2.08 -14.38 -28.19
N LYS A 766 2.33 -13.06 -28.25
CA LYS A 766 3.27 -12.38 -27.36
C LYS A 766 2.58 -11.97 -26.06
N LYS A 767 3.28 -12.16 -24.93
CA LYS A 767 2.87 -11.71 -23.60
C LYS A 767 3.51 -10.37 -23.22
N PHE A 768 2.89 -9.67 -22.29
CA PHE A 768 3.46 -8.45 -21.69
C PHE A 768 4.55 -8.77 -20.67
N TYR A 769 4.40 -9.88 -19.95
CA TYR A 769 5.39 -10.41 -19.04
C TYR A 769 6.01 -11.69 -19.59
N ASN A 770 7.34 -11.69 -19.69
CA ASN A 770 8.10 -12.92 -19.87
C ASN A 770 8.22 -13.61 -18.50
N ASN A 771 7.89 -14.90 -18.43
CA ASN A 771 7.96 -15.70 -17.21
C ASN A 771 9.37 -15.72 -16.61
#